data_AF-A0AAW1A122-F1
#
_entry.id   AF-A0AAW1A122-F1
#
_cell.length_a   1.000
_cell.length_b   1.000
_cell.length_c   1.000
_cell.angle_alpha   90.00
_cell.angle_beta   90.00
_cell.angle_gamma   90.00
#
_symmetry.space_group_name_H-M   'P 1'
#
loop_
_entity.id
_entity.type
_entity.pdbx_description
1 polymer ?
#
loop_
_entity_poly.entity_id
_entity_poly.type
_entity_poly.pdbx_seq_one_letter_code
_entity_poly.pdbx_strand_id
1 'polypeptide(L)'
;MYKLIILLFFHYFAIVAVSADISVVDDNFCVIREPVLKLFSYNFTSLTSTKYILNDEFFNATIRLQLCSPLKEKCNGKDGYAVCLTKNKEEKGIGKMRPKVNIKNGTIMFVFTGDDCTAGTKYTVNIIMKCDYEAENNSHPELFSHTLELCNIYMMWKTALACGPRIKQNCTVTHNGLHYDLSPLTKYSQNYVVHTGACLQSSTGIEYVNLGDVQNPPFITNGALRLEYQDGDLCKVRDITVPHIKTSIFFICDFEALDTVPEYTGGSEECHYRIMWKTAAACSVESLRNHSTATAGKCTVTNPLTNFTYDLRPLMNKNSYTIAKNGTEYKFRVCDSLVNLCPGTGVCRINSHTSMGKANTDLMWEEGGPYLNYTDGDVCKTGQRRYTIIAFVCGAEGSPDGPLIMEQNDCQLIIHWNTNLVCGNRVKCVTDDDEINLSSLIKSTNNYVVKVNKTEFYINICRPLISVSGITCAHGSAVCKTSLSSDNEYVNETSLGFPKESPVLNKNHETVLRYVDGSPCPENPKKLISSNFTFPCYNNDKGFPEFKKYEDCTYIFEWKTSITCGATMGNWTSPCIIKDQLLSHECNLSLLHKNEKIYYVKNKQGKEYSISICGEKSCNGSSVCQGNNGYGSLTNVIFDYGRNVIKLQYSNGSKCGNKNNSYTSEVRFICNESIGIGTPKLLWESSCSAEFEWYTNVTCNCQSSSQQSTAFSNVQDDVRDFSPSHTGAVAGIVLSVIALVAALLYFRDPNKRACLRSCINPFSSRRGSGRVQYCRVNTTEEARLLLDVDPTQCQTDSDDDLLNA
;
A
#
# COMPACT_ATOMS: atom_id res chain seq x y z
N MET A 1 -9.16 -28.75 -75.28
CA MET A 1 -9.37 -27.62 -74.35
C MET A 1 -8.11 -27.43 -73.49
N TYR A 2 -6.98 -27.20 -74.16
CA TYR A 2 -5.61 -27.26 -73.61
C TYR A 2 -4.73 -26.13 -74.19
N LYS A 3 -5.36 -25.11 -74.78
CA LYS A 3 -4.70 -23.98 -75.46
C LYS A 3 -5.14 -22.59 -74.96
N LEU A 4 -6.05 -22.51 -73.98
CA LEU A 4 -6.42 -21.24 -73.33
C LEU A 4 -5.82 -21.07 -71.92
N ILE A 5 -5.30 -22.15 -71.32
CA ILE A 5 -4.67 -22.14 -69.98
C ILE A 5 -3.18 -21.77 -70.05
N ILE A 6 -2.51 -21.95 -71.20
CA ILE A 6 -1.08 -21.62 -71.36
C ILE A 6 -0.87 -20.14 -71.71
N LEU A 7 -1.86 -19.45 -72.28
CA LEU A 7 -1.78 -18.02 -72.59
C LEU A 7 -2.06 -17.10 -71.40
N LEU A 8 -2.71 -17.60 -70.35
CA LEU A 8 -2.88 -16.87 -69.07
C LEU A 8 -1.68 -17.04 -68.12
N PHE A 9 -0.76 -17.98 -68.40
CA PHE A 9 0.46 -18.19 -67.62
C PHE A 9 1.66 -17.35 -68.09
N PHE A 10 1.66 -16.87 -69.34
CA PHE A 10 2.78 -16.10 -69.91
C PHE A 10 2.62 -14.58 -69.86
N HIS A 11 1.47 -14.05 -69.43
CA HIS A 11 1.29 -12.61 -69.17
C HIS A 11 1.53 -12.23 -67.69
N TYR A 12 1.80 -13.19 -66.82
CA TYR A 12 2.09 -12.95 -65.40
C TYR A 12 3.61 -13.01 -65.07
N PHE A 13 4.47 -13.41 -66.01
CA PHE A 13 5.91 -13.58 -65.79
C PHE A 13 6.83 -12.69 -66.65
N ALA A 14 6.30 -11.59 -67.19
CA ALA A 14 7.07 -10.59 -67.94
C ALA A 14 7.15 -9.22 -67.24
N ILE A 15 7.15 -9.20 -65.90
CA ILE A 15 7.62 -8.07 -65.10
C ILE A 15 8.41 -8.63 -63.90
N VAL A 16 9.62 -9.12 -64.17
CA VAL A 16 10.67 -9.23 -63.14
C VAL A 16 11.93 -8.58 -63.70
N ALA A 17 12.47 -7.67 -62.89
CA ALA A 17 13.80 -7.06 -62.96
C ALA A 17 14.00 -5.88 -63.94
N VAL A 18 13.44 -4.70 -63.61
CA VAL A 18 14.20 -3.44 -63.52
C VAL A 18 13.56 -2.54 -62.46
N SER A 19 14.12 -2.49 -61.25
CA SER A 19 14.29 -1.25 -60.47
C SER A 19 15.05 -1.58 -59.19
N ALA A 20 16.23 -0.99 -59.09
CA ALA A 20 16.93 -0.77 -57.84
C ALA A 20 16.15 0.22 -56.96
N ASP A 21 16.30 0.05 -55.65
CA ASP A 21 16.12 1.02 -54.56
C ASP A 21 14.91 1.97 -54.62
N ILE A 22 13.82 1.56 -53.97
CA ILE A 22 13.05 2.47 -53.10
C ILE A 22 12.74 1.73 -51.80
N SER A 23 13.52 2.02 -50.76
CA SER A 23 13.19 1.74 -49.38
C SER A 23 11.91 2.48 -48.98
N VAL A 24 10.76 1.82 -49.01
CA VAL A 24 9.58 2.29 -48.27
C VAL A 24 9.65 1.67 -46.89
N VAL A 25 10.35 2.38 -45.99
CA VAL A 25 10.29 2.14 -44.54
C VAL A 25 8.90 2.55 -44.07
N ASP A 26 7.99 1.59 -43.93
CA ASP A 26 6.75 1.77 -43.17
C ASP A 26 7.02 1.34 -41.71
N ASP A 27 7.87 2.12 -41.02
CA ASP A 27 8.05 1.97 -39.58
C ASP A 27 6.83 2.58 -38.88
N ASN A 28 6.00 1.72 -38.30
CA ASN A 28 4.88 2.11 -37.45
C ASN A 28 5.42 2.77 -36.17
N PHE A 29 5.68 4.08 -36.19
CA PHE A 29 6.29 4.88 -35.10
C PHE A 29 5.56 4.81 -33.74
N CYS A 30 4.35 4.24 -33.73
CA CYS A 30 3.53 4.03 -32.53
C CYS A 30 3.81 2.67 -31.83
N VAL A 31 4.51 1.76 -32.52
CA VAL A 31 4.99 0.50 -31.96
C VAL A 31 6.50 0.58 -31.87
N ILE A 32 6.99 0.72 -30.66
CA ILE A 32 8.40 0.96 -30.38
C ILE A 32 8.98 -0.32 -29.80
N ARG A 33 9.87 -0.97 -30.52
CA ARG A 33 10.62 -2.10 -29.96
C ARG A 33 11.58 -1.57 -28.90
N GLU A 34 11.59 -2.21 -27.73
CA GLU A 34 12.47 -1.80 -26.63
C GLU A 34 13.94 -1.82 -27.13
N PRO A 35 14.70 -0.72 -26.99
CA PRO A 35 15.96 -0.54 -27.71
C PRO A 35 17.14 -1.30 -27.11
N VAL A 36 17.10 -1.68 -25.82
CA VAL A 36 18.24 -2.26 -25.10
C VAL A 36 18.22 -3.79 -25.15
N LEU A 37 17.18 -4.40 -24.60
CA LEU A 37 16.96 -5.83 -24.47
C LEU A 37 16.28 -6.44 -25.70
N LYS A 38 15.49 -5.65 -26.46
CA LYS A 38 14.70 -6.09 -27.63
C LYS A 38 13.74 -7.26 -27.35
N LEU A 39 13.46 -7.52 -26.07
CA LEU A 39 12.63 -8.63 -25.57
C LEU A 39 11.13 -8.36 -25.69
N PHE A 40 10.72 -7.10 -25.72
CA PHE A 40 9.32 -6.69 -25.83
C PHE A 40 9.19 -5.37 -26.63
N SER A 41 7.95 -4.99 -26.94
CA SER A 41 7.64 -3.76 -27.67
C SER A 41 6.59 -2.96 -26.92
N TYR A 42 6.81 -1.66 -26.79
CA TYR A 42 5.81 -0.70 -26.33
C TYR A 42 4.83 -0.43 -27.46
N ASN A 43 3.55 -0.73 -27.23
CA ASN A 43 2.51 -0.57 -28.25
C ASN A 43 1.52 0.51 -27.81
N PHE A 44 1.63 1.70 -28.41
CA PHE A 44 0.77 2.84 -28.11
C PHE A 44 -0.45 2.94 -29.02
N THR A 45 -0.70 1.97 -29.90
CA THR A 45 -1.76 2.04 -30.92
C THR A 45 -3.16 2.14 -30.32
N SER A 46 -3.39 1.63 -29.11
CA SER A 46 -4.66 1.79 -28.41
C SER A 46 -4.98 3.25 -28.03
N LEU A 47 -3.98 4.14 -27.97
CA LEU A 47 -4.14 5.57 -27.69
C LEU A 47 -4.62 6.39 -28.90
N THR A 48 -4.96 5.75 -30.02
CA THR A 48 -5.29 6.44 -31.30
C THR A 48 -6.77 6.79 -31.49
N SER A 49 -7.66 6.30 -30.62
CA SER A 49 -9.11 6.33 -30.87
C SER A 49 -9.88 7.44 -30.14
N THR A 50 -9.23 8.12 -29.20
CA THR A 50 -9.83 9.03 -28.20
C THR A 50 -9.32 10.46 -28.39
N LYS A 51 -10.25 11.42 -28.49
CA LYS A 51 -9.94 12.85 -28.50
C LYS A 51 -9.66 13.27 -27.06
N TYR A 52 -8.43 13.69 -26.77
CA TYR A 52 -8.08 14.21 -25.44
C TYR A 52 -8.23 15.72 -25.43
N ILE A 53 -9.00 16.22 -24.46
CA ILE A 53 -9.22 17.66 -24.23
C ILE A 53 -8.60 17.99 -22.88
N LEU A 54 -7.51 18.74 -22.89
CA LEU A 54 -6.85 19.24 -21.69
C LEU A 54 -7.26 20.69 -21.47
N ASN A 55 -7.85 20.97 -20.32
CA ASN A 55 -8.19 22.32 -19.88
C ASN A 55 -7.17 22.77 -18.85
N ASP A 56 -6.58 23.94 -19.08
CA ASP A 56 -5.62 24.54 -18.15
C ASP A 56 -6.18 25.87 -17.62
N GLU A 57 -6.40 25.94 -16.30
CA GLU A 57 -6.94 27.12 -15.61
C GLU A 57 -5.95 28.28 -15.54
N PHE A 58 -4.64 27.99 -15.61
CA PHE A 58 -3.57 29.01 -15.59
C PHE A 58 -3.49 29.78 -16.91
N PHE A 59 -3.65 29.11 -18.06
CA PHE A 59 -3.53 29.70 -19.39
C PHE A 59 -4.87 30.05 -20.05
N ASN A 60 -6.00 29.65 -19.46
CA ASN A 60 -7.35 29.75 -20.03
C ASN A 60 -7.37 29.24 -21.48
N ALA A 61 -6.83 28.03 -21.69
CA ALA A 61 -6.65 27.44 -22.99
C ALA A 61 -7.02 25.95 -22.99
N THR A 62 -7.41 25.45 -24.16
CA THR A 62 -7.80 24.06 -24.36
C THR A 62 -6.92 23.41 -25.43
N ILE A 63 -6.39 22.22 -25.15
CA ILE A 63 -5.58 21.46 -26.11
C ILE A 63 -6.32 20.20 -26.55
N ARG A 64 -6.42 19.99 -27.87
CA ARG A 64 -6.90 18.75 -28.50
C ARG A 64 -5.72 17.94 -29.02
N LEU A 65 -5.68 16.64 -28.70
CA LEU A 65 -4.56 15.75 -29.04
C LEU A 65 -5.04 14.37 -29.52
N GLN A 66 -4.36 13.83 -30.53
CA GLN A 66 -4.35 12.41 -30.90
C GLN A 66 -2.90 11.94 -31.17
N LEU A 67 -2.42 10.92 -30.45
CA LEU A 67 -0.99 10.58 -30.42
C LEU A 67 -0.48 9.93 -31.72
N CYS A 68 -1.12 8.84 -32.17
CA CYS A 68 -0.66 8.11 -33.37
C CYS A 68 -1.61 8.22 -34.59
N SER A 69 -2.52 9.19 -34.58
CA SER A 69 -3.39 9.51 -35.72
C SER A 69 -3.61 11.03 -35.83
N PRO A 70 -3.80 11.61 -37.04
CA PRO A 70 -4.19 13.01 -37.18
C PRO A 70 -5.52 13.28 -36.48
N LEU A 71 -5.72 14.50 -35.97
CA LEU A 71 -6.97 14.93 -35.35
C LEU A 71 -8.17 14.67 -36.27
N LYS A 72 -9.24 14.09 -35.72
CA LYS A 72 -10.51 13.87 -36.44
C LYS A 72 -11.16 15.20 -36.86
N GLU A 73 -11.09 16.19 -35.99
CA GLU A 73 -11.53 17.56 -36.27
C GLU A 73 -10.34 18.39 -36.79
N LYS A 74 -10.55 19.14 -37.86
CA LYS A 74 -9.52 20.02 -38.42
C LYS A 74 -9.11 21.08 -37.39
N CYS A 75 -7.82 21.43 -37.39
CA CYS A 75 -7.30 22.53 -36.57
C CYS A 75 -7.13 23.76 -37.46
N ASN A 76 -7.80 24.86 -37.13
CA ASN A 76 -7.78 26.08 -37.95
C ASN A 76 -8.09 25.81 -39.44
N GLY A 77 -9.06 24.92 -39.71
CA GLY A 77 -9.47 24.52 -41.06
C GLY A 77 -8.47 23.66 -41.84
N LYS A 78 -7.31 23.32 -41.27
CA LYS A 78 -6.25 22.53 -41.92
C LYS A 78 -6.20 21.10 -41.39
N ASP A 79 -5.96 20.15 -42.28
CA ASP A 79 -5.71 18.74 -41.97
C ASP A 79 -4.22 18.49 -41.66
N GLY A 80 -3.91 17.34 -41.05
CA GLY A 80 -2.53 16.89 -40.83
C GLY A 80 -1.92 17.27 -39.47
N TYR A 81 -2.68 17.90 -38.58
CA TYR A 81 -2.25 18.15 -37.20
C TYR A 81 -2.63 17.00 -36.27
N ALA A 82 -1.74 16.67 -35.35
CA ALA A 82 -1.97 15.75 -34.23
C ALA A 82 -2.32 16.49 -32.93
N VAL A 83 -1.89 17.76 -32.82
CA VAL A 83 -2.09 18.61 -31.63
C VAL A 83 -2.58 20.00 -32.04
N CYS A 84 -3.66 20.47 -31.42
CA CYS A 84 -4.29 21.76 -31.68
C CYS A 84 -4.56 22.52 -30.38
N LEU A 85 -4.16 23.79 -30.31
CA LEU A 85 -4.38 24.69 -29.19
C LEU A 85 -5.51 25.65 -29.50
N THR A 86 -6.46 25.80 -28.59
CA THR A 86 -7.55 26.77 -28.67
C THR A 86 -7.42 27.76 -27.51
N LYS A 87 -7.26 29.05 -27.81
CA LYS A 87 -7.20 30.13 -26.81
C LYS A 87 -8.03 31.31 -27.30
N ASN A 88 -8.92 31.85 -26.46
CA ASN A 88 -9.80 32.97 -26.82
C ASN A 88 -10.57 32.77 -28.16
N LYS A 89 -11.00 31.53 -28.45
CA LYS A 89 -11.66 31.10 -29.72
C LYS A 89 -10.78 31.10 -30.98
N GLU A 90 -9.48 31.37 -30.87
CA GLU A 90 -8.53 31.15 -31.96
C GLU A 90 -7.90 29.76 -31.86
N GLU A 91 -7.81 29.06 -32.98
CA GLU A 91 -7.16 27.75 -33.08
C GLU A 91 -5.77 27.86 -33.72
N LYS A 92 -4.77 27.23 -33.11
CA LYS A 92 -3.41 27.13 -33.64
C LYS A 92 -2.95 25.68 -33.69
N GLY A 93 -2.41 25.27 -34.83
CA GLY A 93 -1.85 23.95 -35.05
C GLY A 93 -0.45 23.83 -34.46
N ILE A 94 -0.35 23.34 -33.22
CA ILE A 94 0.91 23.31 -32.45
C ILE A 94 1.72 22.03 -32.63
N GLY A 95 1.16 21.00 -33.27
CA GLY A 95 1.90 19.76 -33.58
C GLY A 95 1.38 19.06 -34.83
N LYS A 96 2.22 18.94 -35.86
CA LYS A 96 1.93 18.21 -37.10
C LYS A 96 2.24 16.72 -36.97
N MET A 97 1.48 15.89 -37.69
CA MET A 97 1.80 14.47 -37.87
C MET A 97 2.87 14.34 -38.98
N ARG A 98 3.91 13.50 -38.88
CA ARG A 98 4.30 12.50 -37.86
C ARG A 98 5.27 13.09 -36.81
N PRO A 99 5.19 12.67 -35.53
CA PRO A 99 6.16 13.10 -34.52
C PRO A 99 7.54 12.46 -34.74
N LYS A 100 8.56 13.13 -34.22
CA LYS A 100 9.87 12.51 -34.00
C LYS A 100 9.85 11.76 -32.66
N VAL A 101 10.17 10.47 -32.67
CA VAL A 101 10.26 9.66 -31.46
C VAL A 101 11.71 9.64 -30.97
N ASN A 102 11.95 10.13 -29.76
CA ASN A 102 13.24 10.06 -29.09
C ASN A 102 13.15 9.04 -27.96
N ILE A 103 14.10 8.10 -27.90
CA ILE A 103 14.17 7.09 -26.84
C ILE A 103 15.53 7.21 -26.16
N LYS A 104 15.53 7.48 -24.85
CA LYS A 104 16.74 7.57 -24.03
C LYS A 104 16.45 6.94 -22.66
N ASN A 105 17.30 6.01 -22.21
CA ASN A 105 17.22 5.37 -20.88
C ASN A 105 15.82 4.85 -20.54
N GLY A 106 15.18 4.13 -21.47
CA GLY A 106 13.82 3.60 -21.30
C GLY A 106 12.69 4.65 -21.34
N THR A 107 13.01 5.95 -21.42
CA THR A 107 12.02 7.02 -21.57
C THR A 107 11.71 7.24 -23.05
N ILE A 108 10.41 7.17 -23.39
CA ILE A 108 9.91 7.37 -24.75
C ILE A 108 9.29 8.75 -24.85
N MET A 109 9.78 9.56 -25.77
CA MET A 109 9.32 10.94 -25.96
C MET A 109 8.88 11.17 -27.41
N PHE A 110 7.63 11.56 -27.61
CA PHE A 110 7.10 12.01 -28.89
C PHE A 110 7.25 13.52 -29.00
N VAL A 111 7.97 13.99 -30.01
CA VAL A 111 8.22 15.40 -30.28
C VAL A 111 7.45 15.82 -31.53
N PHE A 112 6.43 16.65 -31.35
CA PHE A 112 5.65 17.24 -32.43
C PHE A 112 6.12 18.67 -32.70
N THR A 113 6.16 19.05 -33.96
CA THR A 113 6.48 20.43 -34.39
C THR A 113 5.29 21.03 -35.13
N GLY A 114 4.87 22.23 -34.71
CA GLY A 114 3.70 22.92 -35.22
C GLY A 114 4.00 24.06 -36.18
N ASP A 115 3.07 25.00 -36.20
CA ASP A 115 3.20 26.28 -36.89
C ASP A 115 4.08 27.28 -36.12
N ASP A 116 4.29 28.47 -36.69
CA ASP A 116 5.11 29.50 -36.08
C ASP A 116 4.42 30.10 -34.84
N CYS A 117 5.15 30.08 -33.72
CA CYS A 117 4.75 30.65 -32.44
C CYS A 117 5.13 32.14 -32.35
N THR A 118 6.35 32.48 -32.74
CA THR A 118 6.88 33.84 -32.89
C THR A 118 7.70 33.94 -34.19
N ALA A 119 8.12 35.14 -34.59
CA ALA A 119 8.91 35.33 -35.81
C ALA A 119 10.22 34.49 -35.78
N GLY A 120 10.23 33.35 -36.47
CA GLY A 120 11.37 32.43 -36.54
C GLY A 120 11.33 31.23 -35.58
N THR A 121 10.34 31.13 -34.69
CA THR A 121 10.26 30.02 -33.70
C THR A 121 8.96 29.25 -33.87
N LYS A 122 9.03 27.94 -34.03
CA LYS A 122 7.86 27.05 -34.16
C LYS A 122 7.40 26.53 -32.81
N TYR A 123 6.11 26.20 -32.71
CA TYR A 123 5.60 25.44 -31.58
C TYR A 123 6.23 24.05 -31.53
N THR A 124 6.62 23.61 -30.34
CA THR A 124 7.06 22.24 -30.07
C THR A 124 6.25 21.65 -28.93
N VAL A 125 5.77 20.41 -29.11
CA VAL A 125 5.06 19.66 -28.08
C VAL A 125 5.83 18.38 -27.80
N ASN A 126 6.34 18.24 -26.58
CA ASN A 126 7.09 17.09 -26.10
C ASN A 126 6.20 16.26 -25.19
N ILE A 127 5.81 15.07 -25.64
CA ILE A 127 4.99 14.13 -24.86
C ILE A 127 5.89 13.03 -24.34
N ILE A 128 6.09 13.01 -23.03
CA ILE A 128 6.90 12.02 -22.32
C ILE A 128 5.99 10.89 -21.88
N MET A 129 6.17 9.70 -22.44
CA MET A 129 5.46 8.50 -21.98
C MET A 129 6.11 8.00 -20.69
N LYS A 130 5.32 7.86 -19.64
CA LYS A 130 5.74 7.38 -18.32
C LYS A 130 5.02 6.06 -18.03
N CYS A 131 5.79 5.03 -17.68
CA CYS A 131 5.22 3.77 -17.22
C CYS A 131 4.38 4.00 -15.96
N ASP A 132 3.12 3.56 -16.02
CA ASP A 132 2.23 3.42 -14.89
C ASP A 132 1.36 2.17 -15.07
N TYR A 133 1.72 1.08 -14.39
CA TYR A 133 1.04 -0.21 -14.49
C TYR A 133 -0.42 -0.20 -14.04
N GLU A 134 -0.80 0.77 -13.19
CA GLU A 134 -2.15 0.87 -12.63
C GLU A 134 -3.01 1.90 -13.38
N ALA A 135 -2.46 2.52 -14.43
CA ALA A 135 -3.20 3.45 -15.27
C ALA A 135 -4.38 2.72 -15.95
N GLU A 136 -5.59 3.18 -15.65
CA GLU A 136 -6.82 2.66 -16.26
C GLU A 136 -6.76 2.73 -17.79
N ASN A 137 -7.60 1.93 -18.47
CA ASN A 137 -7.68 1.87 -19.94
C ASN A 137 -7.84 3.24 -20.65
N ASN A 138 -8.19 4.31 -19.91
CA ASN A 138 -8.43 5.67 -20.39
C ASN A 138 -7.49 6.75 -19.80
N SER A 139 -6.22 6.42 -19.52
CA SER A 139 -5.22 7.41 -19.11
C SER A 139 -5.12 8.62 -20.07
N HIS A 140 -4.86 9.81 -19.53
CA HIS A 140 -4.75 11.07 -20.28
C HIS A 140 -3.40 11.78 -20.02
N PRO A 141 -2.91 12.61 -20.95
CA PRO A 141 -1.68 13.37 -20.74
C PRO A 141 -1.89 14.56 -19.79
N GLU A 142 -0.92 14.86 -18.94
CA GLU A 142 -0.90 16.00 -18.02
C GLU A 142 0.13 17.05 -18.47
N LEU A 143 -0.15 18.33 -18.27
CA LEU A 143 0.79 19.43 -18.53
C LEU A 143 1.77 19.60 -17.37
N PHE A 144 3.03 19.94 -17.67
CA PHE A 144 4.00 20.30 -16.63
C PHE A 144 3.76 21.72 -16.08
N SER A 145 3.62 21.84 -14.76
CA SER A 145 3.27 23.07 -14.01
C SER A 145 4.26 24.23 -14.10
N HIS A 146 5.47 24.01 -14.63
CA HIS A 146 6.54 25.02 -14.69
C HIS A 146 6.88 25.52 -16.11
N THR A 147 6.03 25.27 -17.10
CA THR A 147 6.28 25.74 -18.48
C THR A 147 6.00 27.24 -18.62
N LEU A 148 6.98 28.05 -18.24
CA LEU A 148 7.00 29.52 -18.44
C LEU A 148 7.22 29.93 -19.92
N GLU A 149 7.46 28.97 -20.82
CA GLU A 149 7.71 29.21 -22.25
C GLU A 149 6.48 28.88 -23.12
N LEU A 150 5.83 29.91 -23.66
CA LEU A 150 4.60 29.80 -24.48
C LEU A 150 4.76 28.98 -25.79
N CYS A 151 5.99 28.72 -26.26
CA CYS A 151 6.25 28.04 -27.53
C CYS A 151 6.71 26.58 -27.39
N ASN A 152 7.10 26.14 -26.20
CA ASN A 152 7.64 24.80 -25.96
C ASN A 152 6.87 24.12 -24.83
N ILE A 153 5.97 23.20 -25.22
CA ILE A 153 5.02 22.58 -24.32
C ILE A 153 5.51 21.18 -23.96
N TYR A 154 5.55 20.89 -22.66
CA TYR A 154 5.86 19.57 -22.14
C TYR A 154 4.60 18.94 -21.54
N MET A 155 4.34 17.71 -21.96
CA MET A 155 3.26 16.87 -21.43
C MET A 155 3.85 15.55 -20.94
N MET A 156 3.26 15.00 -19.89
CA MET A 156 3.58 13.68 -19.37
C MET A 156 2.35 12.78 -19.53
N TRP A 157 2.51 11.62 -20.13
CA TRP A 157 1.44 10.65 -20.29
C TRP A 157 1.75 9.38 -19.50
N LYS A 158 1.10 9.22 -18.35
CA LYS A 158 1.21 8.03 -17.51
C LYS A 158 0.33 6.93 -18.10
N THR A 159 0.91 5.78 -18.47
CA THR A 159 0.13 4.68 -19.06
C THR A 159 0.80 3.32 -18.84
N ALA A 160 0.00 2.27 -18.70
CA ALA A 160 0.49 0.89 -18.58
C ALA A 160 1.17 0.40 -19.87
N LEU A 161 0.85 1.01 -21.02
CA LEU A 161 1.45 0.71 -22.33
C LEU A 161 2.92 1.13 -22.42
N ALA A 162 3.36 2.02 -21.53
CA ALA A 162 4.75 2.45 -21.41
C ALA A 162 5.55 1.56 -20.43
N CYS A 163 4.96 0.50 -19.87
CA CYS A 163 5.61 -0.40 -18.92
C CYS A 163 6.17 -1.68 -19.55
N GLY A 164 7.31 -2.16 -19.04
CA GLY A 164 7.79 -3.53 -19.25
C GLY A 164 7.10 -4.53 -18.31
N PRO A 165 7.49 -5.81 -18.24
CA PRO A 165 6.94 -6.77 -17.26
C PRO A 165 7.36 -6.50 -15.81
N ARG A 166 6.52 -6.82 -14.80
CA ARG A 166 6.81 -6.64 -13.36
C ARG A 166 7.73 -7.75 -12.82
N ILE A 167 8.80 -7.37 -12.10
CA ILE A 167 9.66 -8.30 -11.34
C ILE A 167 9.63 -7.89 -9.86
N LYS A 168 9.15 -8.77 -8.97
CA LYS A 168 9.17 -8.58 -7.51
C LYS A 168 10.14 -9.60 -6.93
N GLN A 169 11.19 -9.15 -6.27
CA GLN A 169 12.24 -10.03 -5.75
C GLN A 169 12.23 -10.12 -4.23
N ASN A 170 12.43 -11.33 -3.70
CA ASN A 170 12.50 -11.57 -2.26
C ASN A 170 13.87 -11.11 -1.69
N CYS A 171 13.87 -10.47 -0.52
CA CYS A 171 15.07 -9.98 0.18
C CYS A 171 15.58 -10.92 1.27
N THR A 172 15.03 -12.14 1.36
CA THR A 172 15.47 -13.17 2.30
C THR A 172 16.24 -14.29 1.61
N VAL A 173 17.18 -14.89 2.34
CA VAL A 173 17.93 -16.05 1.89
C VAL A 173 18.18 -17.02 3.04
N THR A 174 18.10 -18.32 2.76
CA THR A 174 18.43 -19.38 3.71
C THR A 174 19.65 -20.13 3.20
N HIS A 175 20.69 -20.26 4.02
CA HIS A 175 21.91 -20.99 3.70
C HIS A 175 22.39 -21.79 4.90
N ASN A 176 22.64 -23.09 4.72
CA ASN A 176 23.06 -24.02 5.79
C ASN A 176 22.15 -24.00 7.04
N GLY A 177 20.84 -23.82 6.85
CA GLY A 177 19.87 -23.77 7.95
C GLY A 177 19.79 -22.44 8.70
N LEU A 178 20.65 -21.46 8.37
CA LEU A 178 20.57 -20.10 8.92
C LEU A 178 19.74 -19.20 8.01
N HIS A 179 18.90 -18.37 8.61
CA HIS A 179 18.02 -17.44 7.89
C HIS A 179 18.56 -16.01 7.94
N TYR A 180 18.65 -15.37 6.76
CA TYR A 180 19.10 -13.99 6.62
C TYR A 180 17.98 -13.15 6.00
N ASP A 181 17.73 -11.98 6.59
CA ASP A 181 16.67 -11.08 6.16
C ASP A 181 17.19 -9.64 6.03
N LEU A 182 17.32 -9.18 4.77
CA LEU A 182 17.72 -7.81 4.45
C LEU A 182 16.52 -6.86 4.30
N SER A 183 15.29 -7.35 4.49
CA SER A 183 14.07 -6.53 4.39
C SER A 183 14.09 -5.28 5.28
N PRO A 184 14.64 -5.29 6.52
CA PRO A 184 14.76 -4.09 7.34
C PRO A 184 15.57 -2.95 6.70
N LEU A 185 16.43 -3.25 5.73
CA LEU A 185 17.21 -2.24 4.99
C LEU A 185 16.46 -1.65 3.79
N THR A 186 15.31 -2.23 3.44
CA THR A 186 14.54 -1.79 2.26
C THR A 186 13.86 -0.47 2.56
N LYS A 187 14.27 0.58 1.85
CA LYS A 187 13.59 1.88 1.87
C LYS A 187 12.65 1.98 0.68
N TYR A 188 11.35 2.03 0.94
CA TYR A 188 10.35 2.30 -0.10
C TYR A 188 10.36 3.80 -0.41
N SER A 189 10.94 4.20 -1.54
CA SER A 189 10.82 5.59 -2.00
C SER A 189 9.42 5.84 -2.56
N GLN A 190 8.85 7.01 -2.23
CA GLN A 190 7.45 7.32 -2.49
C GLN A 190 7.07 7.56 -3.97
N ASN A 191 7.97 7.61 -4.97
CA ASN A 191 7.55 8.15 -6.28
C ASN A 191 7.97 7.44 -7.58
N TYR A 192 8.80 6.39 -7.57
CA TYR A 192 9.21 5.72 -8.83
C TYR A 192 9.34 4.19 -8.67
N VAL A 193 8.85 3.40 -9.62
CA VAL A 193 9.40 2.04 -9.82
C VAL A 193 10.59 2.32 -10.72
N VAL A 194 11.78 2.40 -10.14
CA VAL A 194 12.99 2.32 -10.94
C VAL A 194 13.41 0.86 -10.87
N HIS A 195 13.56 0.22 -12.03
CA HIS A 195 14.07 -1.16 -12.11
C HIS A 195 15.53 -1.25 -11.64
N THR A 196 16.20 -0.09 -11.52
CA THR A 196 17.56 0.06 -11.01
C THR A 196 17.63 -0.23 -9.51
N GLY A 197 18.55 -1.12 -9.13
CA GLY A 197 18.94 -1.32 -7.74
C GLY A 197 19.92 -0.26 -7.26
N ALA A 198 20.68 0.39 -8.16
CA ALA A 198 21.63 1.43 -7.82
C ALA A 198 21.79 2.45 -8.96
N CYS A 199 21.76 3.74 -8.64
CA CYS A 199 21.99 4.80 -9.60
C CYS A 199 23.17 5.70 -9.19
N LEU A 200 23.88 6.22 -10.19
CA LEU A 200 24.92 7.24 -9.99
C LEU A 200 24.41 8.58 -10.49
N GLN A 201 24.33 9.57 -9.60
CA GLN A 201 24.00 10.93 -9.97
C GLN A 201 25.27 11.69 -10.37
N SER A 202 25.24 12.37 -11.52
CA SER A 202 26.32 13.24 -11.98
C SER A 202 26.46 14.49 -11.10
N SER A 203 27.66 15.06 -11.04
CA SER A 203 27.97 16.29 -10.27
C SER A 203 27.12 17.51 -10.67
N THR A 204 26.51 17.50 -11.85
CA THR A 204 25.59 18.54 -12.33
C THR A 204 24.15 18.39 -11.83
N GLY A 205 23.81 17.25 -11.21
CA GLY A 205 22.50 16.96 -10.62
C GLY A 205 21.38 16.57 -11.62
N ILE A 206 21.61 16.73 -12.92
CA ILE A 206 20.59 16.57 -13.98
C ILE A 206 20.65 15.18 -14.63
N GLU A 207 21.82 14.51 -14.60
CA GLU A 207 22.02 13.21 -15.24
C GLU A 207 22.17 12.08 -14.21
N TYR A 208 21.49 10.96 -14.49
CA TYR A 208 21.57 9.72 -13.71
C TYR A 208 22.04 8.58 -14.61
N VAL A 209 22.95 7.76 -14.10
CA VAL A 209 23.45 6.55 -14.75
C VAL A 209 22.91 5.34 -14.00
N ASN A 210 22.32 4.38 -14.72
CA ASN A 210 21.87 3.11 -14.15
C ASN A 210 23.09 2.20 -13.88
N LEU A 211 23.32 1.84 -12.62
CA LEU A 211 24.42 0.96 -12.22
C LEU A 211 24.03 -0.52 -12.12
N GLY A 212 22.81 -0.88 -12.50
CA GLY A 212 22.31 -2.24 -12.51
C GLY A 212 20.89 -2.33 -11.95
N ASP A 213 20.13 -3.28 -12.48
CA ASP A 213 18.76 -3.60 -12.14
C ASP A 213 18.66 -4.80 -11.18
N VAL A 214 17.58 -4.83 -10.39
CA VAL A 214 17.31 -5.92 -9.44
C VAL A 214 16.71 -7.12 -10.18
N GLN A 215 17.52 -8.16 -10.40
CA GLN A 215 17.09 -9.38 -11.12
C GLN A 215 16.92 -10.59 -10.19
N ASN A 216 17.79 -10.72 -9.18
CA ASN A 216 17.92 -11.93 -8.37
C ASN A 216 17.86 -11.63 -6.87
N PRO A 217 17.42 -12.60 -6.03
CA PRO A 217 17.44 -12.45 -4.57
C PRO A 217 18.88 -12.37 -4.06
N PRO A 218 19.09 -11.91 -2.81
CA PRO A 218 20.39 -12.02 -2.17
C PRO A 218 20.82 -13.49 -2.08
N PHE A 219 22.12 -13.72 -2.18
CA PHE A 219 22.72 -15.05 -2.15
C PHE A 219 24.00 -15.04 -1.31
N ILE A 220 24.43 -16.22 -0.86
CA ILE A 220 25.65 -16.38 -0.07
C ILE A 220 26.70 -17.08 -0.91
N THR A 221 27.91 -16.51 -0.99
CA THR A 221 29.07 -17.10 -1.66
C THR A 221 30.30 -16.94 -0.80
N ASN A 222 31.00 -18.04 -0.54
CA ASN A 222 32.18 -18.10 0.35
C ASN A 222 31.90 -17.50 1.75
N GLY A 223 30.70 -17.74 2.29
CA GLY A 223 30.27 -17.23 3.60
C GLY A 223 29.92 -15.73 3.63
N ALA A 224 30.02 -15.01 2.52
CA ALA A 224 29.62 -13.60 2.43
C ALA A 224 28.22 -13.48 1.82
N LEU A 225 27.35 -12.71 2.49
CA LEU A 225 26.03 -12.34 1.98
C LEU A 225 26.18 -11.25 0.91
N ARG A 226 25.63 -11.51 -0.27
CA ARG A 226 25.79 -10.66 -1.45
C ARG A 226 24.47 -10.40 -2.14
N LEU A 227 24.38 -9.26 -2.79
CA LEU A 227 23.31 -8.92 -3.72
C LEU A 227 23.93 -8.35 -4.98
N GLU A 228 23.46 -8.82 -6.14
CA GLU A 228 23.97 -8.37 -7.44
C GLU A 228 22.88 -7.72 -8.26
N TYR A 229 23.21 -6.53 -8.76
CA TYR A 229 22.43 -5.80 -9.76
C TYR A 229 23.13 -5.91 -11.10
N GLN A 230 22.38 -6.26 -12.15
CA GLN A 230 22.88 -6.56 -13.48
C GLN A 230 22.15 -5.74 -14.54
N ASP A 231 22.61 -5.75 -15.79
CA ASP A 231 21.92 -5.08 -16.90
C ASP A 231 21.74 -3.56 -16.74
N GLY A 232 22.70 -2.87 -16.12
CA GLY A 232 22.73 -1.41 -16.05
C GLY A 232 23.01 -0.73 -17.39
N ASP A 233 23.37 0.55 -17.37
CA ASP A 233 23.72 1.29 -18.59
C ASP A 233 24.94 0.66 -19.28
N LEU A 234 25.11 0.92 -20.59
CA LEU A 234 26.26 0.41 -21.34
C LEU A 234 27.58 0.94 -20.77
N CYS A 235 28.53 0.03 -20.57
CA CYS A 235 29.87 0.37 -20.10
C CYS A 235 30.60 1.23 -21.14
N LYS A 236 31.10 2.40 -20.72
CA LYS A 236 31.82 3.36 -21.61
C LYS A 236 33.34 3.21 -21.57
N VAL A 237 33.86 2.24 -20.82
CA VAL A 237 35.31 2.00 -20.69
C VAL A 237 35.82 1.22 -21.91
N ARG A 238 36.95 1.66 -22.49
CA ARG A 238 37.58 0.99 -23.64
C ARG A 238 38.24 -0.32 -23.18
N ASP A 239 38.20 -1.34 -24.03
CA ASP A 239 38.80 -2.68 -23.81
C ASP A 239 38.13 -3.62 -22.79
N ILE A 240 36.87 -3.35 -22.40
CA ILE A 240 36.11 -4.22 -21.48
C ILE A 240 35.03 -5.02 -22.22
N THR A 241 34.98 -6.33 -21.97
CA THR A 241 34.06 -7.29 -22.59
C THR A 241 32.67 -7.36 -21.93
N VAL A 242 32.45 -6.64 -20.82
CA VAL A 242 31.15 -6.58 -20.14
C VAL A 242 30.28 -5.51 -20.82
N PRO A 243 29.17 -5.86 -21.49
CA PRO A 243 28.39 -4.88 -22.24
C PRO A 243 27.66 -3.89 -21.33
N HIS A 244 27.26 -4.30 -20.13
CA HIS A 244 26.43 -3.52 -19.20
C HIS A 244 27.09 -3.35 -17.84
N ILE A 245 26.86 -2.20 -17.20
CA ILE A 245 27.31 -1.93 -15.84
C ILE A 245 26.60 -2.89 -14.87
N LYS A 246 27.35 -3.40 -13.90
CA LYS A 246 26.83 -4.20 -12.79
C LYS A 246 27.28 -3.65 -11.45
N THR A 247 26.50 -3.93 -10.41
CA THR A 247 26.82 -3.55 -9.03
C THR A 247 26.73 -4.77 -8.12
N SER A 248 27.76 -5.02 -7.32
CA SER A 248 27.73 -6.02 -6.25
C SER A 248 27.76 -5.33 -4.90
N ILE A 249 26.77 -5.65 -4.06
CA ILE A 249 26.70 -5.23 -2.67
C ILE A 249 27.16 -6.39 -1.78
N PHE A 250 28.12 -6.12 -0.92
CA PHE A 250 28.67 -7.05 0.06
C PHE A 250 28.18 -6.66 1.45
N PHE A 251 27.36 -7.52 2.04
CA PHE A 251 26.83 -7.31 3.37
C PHE A 251 27.75 -7.93 4.41
N ILE A 252 28.07 -7.16 5.45
CA ILE A 252 28.93 -7.57 6.56
C ILE A 252 28.09 -7.51 7.83
N CYS A 253 27.94 -8.67 8.49
CA CYS A 253 27.31 -8.76 9.81
C CYS A 253 28.17 -8.03 10.84
N ASP A 254 27.60 -6.99 11.43
CA ASP A 254 28.22 -6.17 12.47
C ASP A 254 27.13 -5.68 13.42
N PHE A 255 27.16 -6.14 14.67
CA PHE A 255 26.15 -5.83 15.68
C PHE A 255 26.21 -4.38 16.18
N GLU A 256 27.34 -3.69 16.00
CA GLU A 256 27.53 -2.30 16.43
C GLU A 256 27.22 -1.30 15.31
N ALA A 257 27.04 -1.78 14.08
CA ALA A 257 26.75 -0.98 12.89
C ALA A 257 25.26 -0.60 12.80
N LEU A 258 24.89 0.48 13.48
CA LEU A 258 23.54 1.05 13.50
C LEU A 258 23.42 2.23 12.54
N ASP A 259 22.31 2.30 11.80
CA ASP A 259 21.99 3.36 10.84
C ASP A 259 23.11 3.69 9.84
N THR A 260 23.93 2.68 9.54
CA THR A 260 25.02 2.79 8.58
C THR A 260 24.50 2.90 7.15
N VAL A 261 25.23 3.63 6.33
CA VAL A 261 24.95 3.76 4.90
C VAL A 261 25.87 2.85 4.09
N PRO A 262 25.45 2.41 2.89
CA PRO A 262 26.32 1.65 2.00
C PRO A 262 27.55 2.47 1.58
N GLU A 263 28.73 1.88 1.66
CA GLU A 263 30.01 2.50 1.32
C GLU A 263 30.50 2.02 -0.05
N TYR A 264 30.85 2.96 -0.93
CA TYR A 264 31.45 2.63 -2.23
C TYR A 264 32.93 2.26 -2.08
N THR A 265 33.32 1.11 -2.61
CA THR A 265 34.68 0.55 -2.45
C THR A 265 35.51 0.50 -3.72
N GLY A 266 34.93 0.81 -4.88
CA GLY A 266 35.65 0.86 -6.16
C GLY A 266 34.98 0.06 -7.29
N GLY A 267 35.73 -0.15 -8.37
CA GLY A 267 35.31 -0.93 -9.54
C GLY A 267 34.58 -0.15 -10.65
N SER A 268 34.56 1.18 -10.57
CA SER A 268 34.06 2.04 -11.66
C SER A 268 34.89 1.87 -12.95
N GLU A 269 36.20 1.68 -12.81
CA GLU A 269 37.14 1.44 -13.93
C GLU A 269 36.84 0.15 -14.69
N GLU A 270 36.17 -0.82 -14.05
CA GLU A 270 35.80 -2.11 -14.64
C GLU A 270 34.31 -2.21 -15.00
N CYS A 271 33.54 -1.12 -14.85
CA CYS A 271 32.07 -1.13 -14.91
C CYS A 271 31.41 -2.16 -13.98
N HIS A 272 32.11 -2.52 -12.89
CA HIS A 272 31.64 -3.41 -11.84
C HIS A 272 31.76 -2.71 -10.50
N TYR A 273 30.72 -1.96 -10.13
CA TYR A 273 30.71 -1.21 -8.88
C TYR A 273 30.61 -2.17 -7.69
N ARG A 274 31.44 -1.92 -6.67
CA ARG A 274 31.47 -2.73 -5.44
C ARG A 274 31.10 -1.84 -4.27
N ILE A 275 30.07 -2.24 -3.54
CA ILE A 275 29.54 -1.53 -2.38
C ILE A 275 29.66 -2.45 -1.17
N MET A 276 30.16 -1.94 -0.05
CA MET A 276 30.16 -2.66 1.23
C MET A 276 29.12 -2.05 2.15
N TRP A 277 28.34 -2.88 2.82
CA TRP A 277 27.36 -2.44 3.80
C TRP A 277 27.49 -3.25 5.08
N LYS A 278 28.05 -2.62 6.13
CA LYS A 278 28.10 -3.19 7.48
C LYS A 278 26.80 -2.91 8.19
N THR A 279 26.11 -3.92 8.69
CA THR A 279 24.82 -3.75 9.36
C THR A 279 24.44 -4.99 10.16
N ALA A 280 23.72 -4.80 11.27
CA ALA A 280 23.18 -5.91 12.06
C ALA A 280 22.18 -6.78 11.25
N ALA A 281 21.46 -6.19 10.29
CA ALA A 281 20.52 -6.93 9.43
C ALA A 281 21.20 -7.97 8.52
N ALA A 282 22.51 -7.87 8.33
CA ALA A 282 23.29 -8.86 7.58
C ALA A 282 23.59 -10.13 8.39
N CYS A 283 23.35 -10.11 9.70
CA CYS A 283 23.48 -11.28 10.57
C CYS A 283 22.27 -12.21 10.41
N SER A 284 22.47 -13.51 10.63
CA SER A 284 21.32 -14.44 10.61
C SER A 284 20.38 -14.16 11.79
N VAL A 285 19.09 -14.44 11.62
CA VAL A 285 18.07 -14.27 12.68
C VAL A 285 18.46 -15.04 13.94
N GLU A 286 19.02 -16.24 13.80
CA GLU A 286 19.51 -17.04 14.92
C GLU A 286 20.71 -16.38 15.62
N SER A 287 21.62 -15.78 14.84
CA SER A 287 22.79 -15.08 15.37
C SER A 287 22.38 -13.82 16.14
N LEU A 288 21.41 -13.07 15.63
CA LEU A 288 20.82 -11.91 16.31
C LEU A 288 20.19 -12.31 17.66
N ARG A 289 19.40 -13.39 17.68
CA ARG A 289 18.79 -13.91 18.92
C ARG A 289 19.84 -14.37 19.93
N ASN A 290 20.85 -15.10 19.48
CA ASN A 290 21.92 -15.60 20.34
C ASN A 290 22.76 -14.44 20.91
N HIS A 291 23.09 -13.44 20.08
CA HIS A 291 23.80 -12.24 20.52
C HIS A 291 22.99 -11.46 21.57
N SER A 292 21.70 -11.24 21.31
CA SER A 292 20.79 -10.56 22.25
C SER A 292 20.70 -11.30 23.60
N THR A 293 20.66 -12.63 23.57
CA THR A 293 20.66 -13.46 24.79
C THR A 293 22.01 -13.41 25.53
N ALA A 294 23.12 -13.44 24.81
CA ALA A 294 24.47 -13.43 25.40
C ALA A 294 24.84 -12.07 26.01
N THR A 295 24.26 -10.99 25.51
CA THR A 295 24.46 -9.61 25.99
C THR A 295 23.39 -9.15 26.99
N ALA A 296 22.40 -10.01 27.27
CA ALA A 296 21.33 -9.69 28.21
C ALA A 296 21.88 -9.45 29.63
N GLY A 297 21.33 -8.42 30.27
CA GLY A 297 21.59 -8.10 31.67
C GLY A 297 20.49 -8.62 32.58
N LYS A 298 20.57 -8.30 33.87
CA LYS A 298 19.54 -8.69 34.85
C LYS A 298 18.21 -7.99 34.53
N CYS A 299 17.26 -8.75 33.97
CA CYS A 299 15.95 -8.24 33.55
C CYS A 299 16.01 -7.16 32.47
N THR A 300 17.04 -7.19 31.64
CA THR A 300 17.24 -6.24 30.54
C THR A 300 17.72 -6.98 29.30
N VAL A 301 17.14 -6.68 28.14
CA VAL A 301 17.57 -7.27 26.86
C VAL A 301 17.60 -6.20 25.78
N THR A 302 18.58 -6.27 24.88
CA THR A 302 18.74 -5.29 23.80
C THR A 302 18.29 -5.89 22.47
N ASN A 303 17.45 -5.15 21.74
CA ASN A 303 17.12 -5.45 20.35
C ASN A 303 18.37 -5.23 19.49
N PRO A 304 18.93 -6.26 18.84
CA PRO A 304 20.18 -6.14 18.09
C PRO A 304 20.02 -5.39 16.75
N LEU A 305 18.79 -5.18 16.25
CA LEU A 305 18.53 -4.44 15.02
C LEU A 305 18.39 -2.93 15.26
N THR A 306 17.77 -2.54 16.38
CA THR A 306 17.48 -1.14 16.70
C THR A 306 18.36 -0.57 17.82
N ASN A 307 19.14 -1.42 18.48
CA ASN A 307 19.89 -1.13 19.70
C ASN A 307 19.05 -0.56 20.85
N PHE A 308 17.73 -0.80 20.82
CA PHE A 308 16.86 -0.41 21.91
C PHE A 308 16.96 -1.44 23.05
N THR A 309 17.30 -0.97 24.26
CA THR A 309 17.33 -1.81 25.46
C THR A 309 15.97 -1.79 26.17
N TYR A 310 15.33 -2.95 26.21
CA TYR A 310 14.15 -3.18 27.03
C TYR A 310 14.57 -3.37 28.49
N ASP A 311 14.02 -2.55 29.40
CA ASP A 311 14.34 -2.60 30.83
C ASP A 311 13.08 -2.87 31.67
N LEU A 312 12.98 -4.10 32.19
CA LEU A 312 11.86 -4.55 33.00
C LEU A 312 12.17 -4.56 34.51
N ARG A 313 13.32 -4.01 34.93
CA ARG A 313 13.65 -3.83 36.35
C ARG A 313 12.57 -3.10 37.16
N PRO A 314 11.80 -2.12 36.62
CA PRO A 314 10.69 -1.50 37.36
C PRO A 314 9.56 -2.45 37.78
N LEU A 315 9.48 -3.64 37.17
CA LEU A 315 8.53 -4.70 37.53
C LEU A 315 9.10 -5.71 38.54
N MET A 316 10.42 -5.68 38.80
CA MET A 316 11.04 -6.53 39.80
C MET A 316 10.49 -6.24 41.21
N ASN A 317 10.48 -7.26 42.07
CA ASN A 317 10.00 -7.20 43.45
C ASN A 317 8.51 -6.84 43.62
N LYS A 318 7.73 -6.75 42.53
CA LYS A 318 6.29 -6.49 42.57
C LYS A 318 5.51 -7.77 42.33
N ASN A 319 4.69 -8.15 43.31
CA ASN A 319 3.74 -9.24 43.12
C ASN A 319 2.68 -8.82 42.11
N SER A 320 2.50 -9.64 41.08
CA SER A 320 1.49 -9.47 40.05
C SER A 320 0.49 -10.62 40.10
N TYR A 321 -0.72 -10.34 39.67
CA TYR A 321 -1.85 -11.27 39.75
C TYR A 321 -2.57 -11.30 38.42
N THR A 322 -3.02 -12.48 38.01
CA THR A 322 -3.90 -12.64 36.84
C THR A 322 -4.83 -13.82 37.07
N ILE A 323 -6.01 -13.77 36.45
CA ILE A 323 -7.07 -14.75 36.63
C ILE A 323 -7.44 -15.31 35.27
N ALA A 324 -7.46 -16.64 35.18
CA ALA A 324 -7.86 -17.34 33.96
C ALA A 324 -9.38 -17.33 33.77
N LYS A 325 -9.84 -17.59 32.54
CA LYS A 325 -11.27 -17.69 32.20
C LYS A 325 -12.04 -18.68 33.07
N ASN A 326 -11.38 -19.76 33.52
CA ASN A 326 -11.98 -20.78 34.40
C ASN A 326 -11.94 -20.41 35.91
N GLY A 327 -11.54 -19.18 36.25
CA GLY A 327 -11.42 -18.71 37.63
C GLY A 327 -10.12 -19.11 38.34
N THR A 328 -9.17 -19.77 37.65
CA THR A 328 -7.87 -20.10 38.26
C THR A 328 -7.03 -18.85 38.45
N GLU A 329 -6.60 -18.60 39.69
CA GLU A 329 -5.75 -17.46 40.03
C GLU A 329 -4.27 -17.81 40.01
N TYR A 330 -3.48 -16.93 39.40
CA TYR A 330 -2.02 -17.01 39.34
C TYR A 330 -1.40 -15.78 39.97
N LYS A 331 -0.38 -16.02 40.78
CA LYS A 331 0.48 -14.99 41.37
C LYS A 331 1.87 -15.16 40.81
N PHE A 332 2.53 -14.06 40.44
CA PHE A 332 3.85 -14.12 39.83
C PHE A 332 4.67 -12.85 40.01
N ARG A 333 5.96 -12.93 39.68
CA ARG A 333 6.89 -11.81 39.64
C ARG A 333 7.72 -11.86 38.35
N VAL A 334 8.05 -10.68 37.83
CA VAL A 334 8.92 -10.53 36.66
C VAL A 334 10.37 -10.44 37.13
N CYS A 335 11.22 -11.30 36.57
CA CYS A 335 12.64 -11.38 36.88
C CYS A 335 12.99 -11.55 38.37
N ASP A 336 12.06 -12.10 39.16
CA ASP A 336 12.23 -12.28 40.59
C ASP A 336 11.37 -13.47 41.05
N SER A 337 11.73 -14.05 42.18
CA SER A 337 11.05 -15.21 42.76
C SER A 337 10.00 -14.83 43.79
N LEU A 338 8.96 -15.65 43.89
CA LEU A 338 7.99 -15.57 44.98
C LEU A 338 8.61 -16.08 46.29
N VAL A 339 8.36 -15.35 47.37
CA VAL A 339 8.92 -15.67 48.70
C VAL A 339 8.02 -16.60 49.51
N ASN A 340 6.71 -16.31 49.55
CA ASN A 340 5.79 -17.01 50.46
C ASN A 340 4.99 -18.13 49.78
N LEU A 341 4.70 -18.00 48.49
CA LEU A 341 3.79 -18.88 47.75
C LEU A 341 4.56 -19.50 46.58
N CYS A 342 4.77 -20.83 46.60
CA CYS A 342 5.74 -21.52 45.77
C CYS A 342 7.16 -20.87 45.85
N PRO A 343 7.94 -21.12 46.92
CA PRO A 343 9.25 -20.50 47.09
C PRO A 343 10.19 -20.77 45.91
N GLY A 344 10.85 -19.73 45.38
CA GLY A 344 11.79 -19.85 44.26
C GLY A 344 11.13 -19.94 42.87
N THR A 345 9.80 -19.93 42.82
CA THR A 345 9.02 -19.97 41.58
C THR A 345 8.75 -18.55 41.06
N GLY A 346 8.73 -18.40 39.74
CA GLY A 346 8.38 -17.14 39.08
C GLY A 346 6.87 -16.94 38.99
N VAL A 347 6.12 -18.02 38.67
CA VAL A 347 4.66 -18.03 38.57
C VAL A 347 4.05 -19.21 39.33
N CYS A 348 3.11 -18.94 40.23
CA CYS A 348 2.47 -19.94 41.09
C CYS A 348 0.94 -19.88 40.98
N ARG A 349 0.31 -21.04 40.86
CA ARG A 349 -1.15 -21.18 40.98
C ARG A 349 -1.55 -21.12 42.45
N ILE A 350 -2.42 -20.17 42.82
CA ILE A 350 -2.68 -19.83 44.23
C ILE A 350 -3.33 -21.00 44.97
N ASN A 351 -4.47 -21.48 44.48
CA ASN A 351 -5.31 -22.43 45.24
C ASN A 351 -4.66 -23.80 45.47
N SER A 352 -3.75 -24.22 44.60
CA SER A 352 -3.10 -25.53 44.69
C SER A 352 -1.63 -25.47 45.05
N HIS A 353 -1.06 -24.27 45.23
CA HIS A 353 0.36 -24.05 45.44
C HIS A 353 1.24 -24.75 44.39
N THR A 354 0.81 -24.76 43.13
CA THR A 354 1.53 -25.44 42.04
C THR A 354 2.45 -24.47 41.33
N SER A 355 3.73 -24.84 41.23
CA SER A 355 4.74 -24.10 40.49
C SER A 355 4.53 -24.24 38.99
N MET A 356 4.39 -23.11 38.29
CA MET A 356 4.26 -23.03 36.83
C MET A 356 5.61 -22.71 36.14
N GLY A 357 6.70 -22.67 36.90
CA GLY A 357 8.05 -22.39 36.39
C GLY A 357 8.92 -21.62 37.39
N LYS A 358 10.19 -21.99 37.50
CA LYS A 358 11.19 -21.31 38.34
C LYS A 358 11.50 -19.93 37.81
N ALA A 359 11.75 -19.00 38.73
CA ALA A 359 12.13 -17.64 38.37
C ALA A 359 13.57 -17.63 37.82
N ASN A 360 13.79 -16.81 36.79
CA ASN A 360 15.11 -16.40 36.30
C ASN A 360 15.06 -14.92 35.93
N THR A 361 16.18 -14.34 35.53
CA THR A 361 16.28 -12.94 35.08
C THR A 361 16.51 -12.84 33.58
N ASP A 362 16.33 -13.94 32.86
CA ASP A 362 16.87 -14.17 31.53
C ASP A 362 15.84 -13.70 30.50
N LEU A 363 15.79 -12.38 30.33
CA LEU A 363 14.90 -11.76 29.36
C LEU A 363 15.41 -12.04 27.95
N MET A 364 14.56 -12.61 27.11
CA MET A 364 14.87 -13.00 25.74
C MET A 364 14.20 -12.03 24.77
N TRP A 365 14.70 -11.95 23.53
CA TRP A 365 14.13 -11.11 22.48
C TRP A 365 13.82 -11.92 21.21
N GLU A 366 12.72 -11.57 20.58
CA GLU A 366 12.35 -11.97 19.22
C GLU A 366 11.61 -10.82 18.51
N GLU A 367 11.23 -11.02 17.25
CA GLU A 367 10.57 -10.00 16.41
C GLU A 367 9.34 -9.36 17.07
N GLY A 368 8.57 -10.15 17.84
CA GLY A 368 7.40 -9.67 18.57
C GLY A 368 7.69 -8.78 19.79
N GLY A 369 8.94 -8.75 20.24
CA GLY A 369 9.38 -8.04 21.45
C GLY A 369 9.96 -8.97 22.52
N PRO A 370 10.32 -8.42 23.69
CA PRO A 370 10.96 -9.19 24.74
C PRO A 370 9.97 -10.13 25.44
N TYR A 371 10.45 -11.30 25.85
CA TYR A 371 9.67 -12.28 26.62
C TYR A 371 10.54 -12.97 27.66
N LEU A 372 9.87 -13.52 28.68
CA LEU A 372 10.49 -14.26 29.76
C LEU A 372 9.97 -15.69 29.76
N ASN A 373 10.88 -16.66 29.84
CA ASN A 373 10.55 -18.09 29.84
C ASN A 373 10.93 -18.71 31.18
N TYR A 374 9.93 -19.09 31.97
CA TYR A 374 10.10 -19.77 33.25
C TYR A 374 9.83 -21.26 33.08
N THR A 375 10.88 -22.08 33.17
CA THR A 375 10.82 -23.54 33.03
C THR A 375 10.93 -24.24 34.39
N ASP A 376 10.93 -25.57 34.41
CA ASP A 376 11.21 -26.37 35.62
C ASP A 376 10.24 -26.21 36.79
N GLY A 377 8.94 -26.04 36.47
CA GLY A 377 7.87 -26.08 37.45
C GLY A 377 7.54 -27.50 37.96
N ASP A 378 6.35 -27.63 38.53
CA ASP A 378 5.87 -28.92 39.00
C ASP A 378 5.50 -29.84 37.84
N VAL A 379 5.57 -31.16 38.07
CA VAL A 379 5.25 -32.16 37.06
C VAL A 379 3.75 -32.14 36.75
N CYS A 380 3.38 -32.00 35.48
CA CYS A 380 2.00 -32.08 35.01
C CYS A 380 1.57 -33.54 34.73
N LYS A 381 0.30 -33.76 34.41
CA LYS A 381 -0.28 -35.10 34.25
C LYS A 381 0.40 -35.95 33.17
N THR A 382 1.01 -35.30 32.18
CA THR A 382 1.76 -35.96 31.10
C THR A 382 3.18 -36.35 31.49
N GLY A 383 3.63 -36.03 32.71
CA GLY A 383 5.01 -36.27 33.16
C GLY A 383 6.01 -35.18 32.80
N GLN A 384 5.60 -34.16 32.04
CA GLN A 384 6.45 -33.01 31.70
C GLN A 384 6.49 -31.98 32.85
N ARG A 385 7.52 -31.13 32.86
CA ARG A 385 7.63 -30.01 33.80
C ARG A 385 6.78 -28.84 33.32
N ARG A 386 6.02 -28.22 34.23
CA ARG A 386 5.26 -27.00 33.90
C ARG A 386 6.18 -25.84 33.56
N TYR A 387 5.76 -25.01 32.61
CA TYR A 387 6.46 -23.80 32.22
C TYR A 387 5.49 -22.65 31.95
N THR A 388 6.00 -21.43 32.03
CA THR A 388 5.26 -20.20 31.75
C THR A 388 6.05 -19.29 30.82
N ILE A 389 5.40 -18.77 29.78
CA ILE A 389 5.93 -17.73 28.91
C ILE A 389 5.20 -16.43 29.23
N ILE A 390 5.95 -15.38 29.54
CA ILE A 390 5.44 -14.02 29.72
C ILE A 390 5.96 -13.16 28.58
N ALA A 391 5.12 -12.88 27.60
CA ALA A 391 5.46 -12.01 26.47
C ALA A 391 5.05 -10.57 26.77
N PHE A 392 5.97 -9.62 26.62
CA PHE A 392 5.69 -8.21 26.89
C PHE A 392 5.35 -7.49 25.59
N VAL A 393 4.22 -6.78 25.58
CA VAL A 393 3.68 -6.12 24.39
C VAL A 393 3.64 -4.62 24.61
N CYS A 394 4.13 -3.85 23.64
CA CYS A 394 3.95 -2.41 23.61
C CYS A 394 2.54 -2.07 23.09
N GLY A 395 1.61 -1.78 24.00
CA GLY A 395 0.26 -1.34 23.63
C GLY A 395 0.19 0.12 23.17
N ALA A 396 -1.02 0.51 22.74
CA ALA A 396 -1.32 1.88 22.41
C ALA A 396 -1.31 2.77 23.68
N GLU A 397 -1.12 4.08 23.49
CA GLU A 397 -1.31 5.07 24.55
C GLU A 397 -2.72 4.95 25.16
N GLY A 398 -2.81 4.95 26.48
CA GLY A 398 -4.08 4.78 27.20
C GLY A 398 -4.62 3.34 27.24
N SER A 399 -3.92 2.36 26.65
CA SER A 399 -4.28 0.95 26.81
C SER A 399 -4.05 0.47 28.26
N PRO A 400 -4.84 -0.48 28.78
CA PRO A 400 -4.64 -1.00 30.13
C PRO A 400 -3.26 -1.65 30.28
N ASP A 401 -2.45 -1.17 31.22
CA ASP A 401 -1.20 -1.82 31.59
C ASP A 401 -1.52 -3.02 32.50
N GLY A 402 -1.07 -4.21 32.10
CA GLY A 402 -1.24 -5.40 32.90
C GLY A 402 -1.17 -6.72 32.13
N PRO A 403 -1.18 -7.84 32.88
CA PRO A 403 -1.11 -9.18 32.32
C PRO A 403 -2.48 -9.73 31.92
N LEU A 404 -2.52 -10.44 30.79
CA LEU A 404 -3.67 -11.19 30.29
C LEU A 404 -3.24 -12.62 29.94
N ILE A 405 -4.03 -13.60 30.37
CA ILE A 405 -3.82 -15.00 30.00
C ILE A 405 -4.32 -15.25 28.58
N MET A 406 -3.42 -15.70 27.73
CA MET A 406 -3.70 -16.03 26.33
C MET A 406 -4.07 -17.49 26.20
N GLU A 407 -3.26 -18.37 26.78
CA GLU A 407 -3.43 -19.80 26.73
C GLU A 407 -3.12 -20.42 28.10
N GLN A 408 -3.90 -21.42 28.48
CA GLN A 408 -3.68 -22.22 29.67
C GLN A 408 -3.99 -23.69 29.35
N ASN A 409 -3.01 -24.55 29.52
CA ASN A 409 -3.19 -26.00 29.57
C ASN A 409 -2.52 -26.57 30.84
N ASP A 410 -2.49 -27.90 31.01
CA ASP A 410 -1.99 -28.50 32.26
C ASP A 410 -0.47 -28.31 32.45
N CYS A 411 0.30 -28.16 31.37
CA CYS A 411 1.75 -28.06 31.39
C CYS A 411 2.29 -26.66 31.04
N GLN A 412 1.47 -25.78 30.47
CA GLN A 412 1.87 -24.50 29.91
C GLN A 412 0.90 -23.39 30.30
N LEU A 413 1.49 -22.22 30.54
CA LEU A 413 0.78 -20.96 30.73
C LEU A 413 1.41 -19.89 29.84
N ILE A 414 0.60 -19.21 29.03
CA ILE A 414 1.05 -18.08 28.20
C ILE A 414 0.36 -16.81 28.69
N ILE A 415 1.17 -15.81 29.06
CA ILE A 415 0.72 -14.50 29.53
C ILE A 415 1.24 -13.44 28.57
N HIS A 416 0.35 -12.59 28.08
CA HIS A 416 0.74 -11.33 27.44
C HIS A 416 0.66 -10.22 28.48
N TRP A 417 1.71 -9.44 28.64
CA TRP A 417 1.71 -8.27 29.52
C TRP A 417 1.85 -7.02 28.67
N ASN A 418 0.77 -6.25 28.59
CA ASN A 418 0.80 -4.95 27.95
C ASN A 418 1.50 -3.92 28.85
N THR A 419 2.64 -3.37 28.45
CA THR A 419 3.35 -2.37 29.25
C THR A 419 4.11 -1.37 28.37
N ASN A 420 4.16 -0.11 28.82
CA ASN A 420 4.91 0.94 28.12
C ASN A 420 6.43 0.78 28.26
N LEU A 421 6.91 -0.05 29.20
CA LEU A 421 8.34 -0.30 29.43
C LEU A 421 9.03 -0.96 28.22
N VAL A 422 8.25 -1.62 27.36
CA VAL A 422 8.76 -2.30 26.17
C VAL A 422 8.46 -1.55 24.87
N CYS A 423 8.02 -0.30 24.98
CA CYS A 423 7.84 0.58 23.83
C CYS A 423 9.16 1.27 23.51
N GLY A 424 9.92 0.71 22.55
CA GLY A 424 11.16 1.32 22.06
C GLY A 424 10.93 2.63 21.33
N ASN A 425 10.67 2.53 20.03
CA ASN A 425 10.12 3.62 19.24
C ASN A 425 8.80 3.15 18.65
N ARG A 426 7.71 3.81 19.02
CA ARG A 426 6.41 3.55 18.39
C ARG A 426 6.47 4.04 16.96
N VAL A 427 6.05 3.19 16.02
CA VAL A 427 5.86 3.59 14.64
C VAL A 427 4.95 4.83 14.60
N LYS A 428 5.41 5.89 13.95
CA LYS A 428 4.58 7.08 13.75
C LYS A 428 3.44 6.71 12.83
N CYS A 429 2.21 7.01 13.21
CA CYS A 429 1.04 6.76 12.36
C CYS A 429 0.73 7.96 11.48
N VAL A 430 1.79 8.53 10.92
CA VAL A 430 1.79 9.76 10.12
C VAL A 430 2.75 9.56 8.96
N THR A 431 2.43 10.13 7.79
CA THR A 431 3.33 10.17 6.64
C THR A 431 4.55 11.05 6.89
N ASP A 432 5.65 10.82 6.16
CA ASP A 432 6.93 11.52 6.37
C ASP A 432 6.84 13.07 6.22
N ASP A 433 5.86 13.55 5.45
CA ASP A 433 5.56 14.96 5.20
C ASP A 433 4.51 15.55 6.17
N ASP A 434 4.05 14.76 7.15
CA ASP A 434 2.98 15.11 8.08
C ASP A 434 1.68 15.57 7.39
N GLU A 435 1.42 15.14 6.15
CA GLU A 435 0.17 15.44 5.44
C GLU A 435 -0.99 14.59 5.93
N ILE A 436 -0.76 13.30 6.18
CA ILE A 436 -1.79 12.34 6.57
C ILE A 436 -1.48 11.74 7.95
N ASN A 437 -2.38 11.93 8.91
CA ASN A 437 -2.29 11.41 10.26
C ASN A 437 -3.39 10.37 10.54
N LEU A 438 -3.02 9.09 10.46
CA LEU A 438 -3.90 7.95 10.73
C LEU A 438 -4.03 7.63 12.23
N SER A 439 -3.42 8.39 13.13
CA SER A 439 -3.41 8.10 14.57
C SER A 439 -4.81 8.01 15.18
N SER A 440 -5.81 8.69 14.60
CA SER A 440 -7.19 8.63 15.06
C SER A 440 -7.90 7.28 14.80
N LEU A 441 -7.29 6.40 13.98
CA LEU A 441 -7.74 5.04 13.74
C LEU A 441 -7.11 4.03 14.72
N ILE A 442 -6.14 4.44 15.55
CA ILE A 442 -5.54 3.56 16.56
C ILE A 442 -6.59 3.24 17.63
N LYS A 443 -6.80 1.94 17.89
CA LYS A 443 -7.64 1.50 19.00
C LYS A 443 -6.77 1.18 20.22
N SER A 444 -7.18 1.69 21.39
CA SER A 444 -6.49 1.51 22.67
C SER A 444 -7.16 0.50 23.61
N THR A 445 -8.41 0.11 23.35
CA THR A 445 -9.19 -0.81 24.21
C THR A 445 -9.69 -2.09 23.51
N ASN A 446 -9.83 -2.10 22.19
CA ASN A 446 -10.23 -3.27 21.41
C ASN A 446 -9.56 -3.31 20.02
N ASN A 447 -9.77 -4.37 19.23
CA ASN A 447 -9.26 -4.47 17.86
C ASN A 447 -10.39 -4.29 16.84
N TYR A 448 -10.05 -3.93 15.61
CA TYR A 448 -10.94 -4.09 14.47
C TYR A 448 -11.07 -5.58 14.16
N VAL A 449 -12.29 -6.05 13.87
CA VAL A 449 -12.57 -7.46 13.58
C VAL A 449 -13.29 -7.58 12.24
N VAL A 450 -12.57 -8.02 11.20
CA VAL A 450 -13.12 -8.26 9.86
C VAL A 450 -13.49 -9.73 9.75
N LYS A 451 -14.77 -10.02 9.52
CA LYS A 451 -15.26 -11.40 9.39
C LYS A 451 -15.53 -11.72 7.93
N VAL A 452 -14.90 -12.77 7.41
CA VAL A 452 -15.09 -13.28 6.05
C VAL A 452 -15.35 -14.78 6.14
N ASN A 453 -16.58 -15.19 5.86
CA ASN A 453 -17.04 -16.57 6.06
C ASN A 453 -16.82 -17.06 7.50
N LYS A 454 -15.96 -18.08 7.71
CA LYS A 454 -15.57 -18.61 9.04
C LYS A 454 -14.25 -18.04 9.56
N THR A 455 -13.64 -17.12 8.81
CA THR A 455 -12.35 -16.52 9.15
C THR A 455 -12.56 -15.14 9.74
N GLU A 456 -11.85 -14.85 10.83
CA GLU A 456 -11.82 -13.55 11.48
C GLU A 456 -10.40 -12.96 11.38
N PHE A 457 -10.31 -11.69 10.99
CA PHE A 457 -9.08 -10.91 11.00
C PHE A 457 -9.17 -9.86 12.09
N TYR A 458 -8.31 -9.99 13.09
CA TYR A 458 -8.12 -9.01 14.15
C TYR A 458 -7.03 -8.06 13.68
N ILE A 459 -7.32 -6.75 13.66
CA ILE A 459 -6.44 -5.73 13.10
C ILE A 459 -6.33 -4.57 14.10
N ASN A 460 -5.11 -4.08 14.29
CA ASN A 460 -4.85 -2.75 14.84
C ASN A 460 -3.96 -1.96 13.86
N ILE A 461 -3.99 -0.63 13.95
CA ILE A 461 -3.27 0.26 13.04
C ILE A 461 -2.04 0.87 13.72
N CYS A 462 -0.88 0.82 13.05
CA CYS A 462 0.42 1.33 13.54
C CYS A 462 0.87 0.82 14.92
N ARG A 463 0.14 -0.14 15.49
CA ARG A 463 0.32 -0.69 16.84
C ARG A 463 0.04 -2.19 16.81
N PRO A 464 0.63 -2.95 17.74
CA PRO A 464 0.23 -4.33 17.96
C PRO A 464 -1.25 -4.47 18.30
N LEU A 465 -1.76 -5.68 18.12
CA LEU A 465 -3.07 -6.06 18.59
C LEU A 465 -3.16 -5.92 20.10
N ILE A 466 -4.31 -5.43 20.54
CA ILE A 466 -4.70 -5.56 21.94
C ILE A 466 -4.95 -7.04 22.18
N SER A 467 -4.34 -7.58 23.23
CA SER A 467 -4.40 -9.02 23.47
C SER A 467 -5.85 -9.48 23.69
N VAL A 468 -6.26 -10.50 22.93
CA VAL A 468 -7.59 -11.12 23.03
C VAL A 468 -7.42 -12.52 23.58
N SER A 469 -8.00 -12.80 24.74
CA SER A 469 -7.82 -14.09 25.40
C SER A 469 -8.32 -15.25 24.54
N GLY A 470 -7.48 -16.26 24.33
CA GLY A 470 -7.73 -17.39 23.43
C GLY A 470 -7.16 -17.22 22.02
N ILE A 471 -6.65 -16.04 21.65
CA ILE A 471 -5.97 -15.82 20.37
C ILE A 471 -4.46 -15.78 20.61
N THR A 472 -3.72 -16.75 20.07
CA THR A 472 -2.29 -16.98 20.37
C THR A 472 -1.35 -16.58 19.23
N CYS A 473 -1.79 -15.73 18.31
CA CYS A 473 -0.90 -15.11 17.33
C CYS A 473 0.33 -14.49 18.03
N ALA A 474 1.48 -14.54 17.34
CA ALA A 474 2.74 -14.01 17.85
C ALA A 474 2.56 -12.63 18.50
N HIS A 475 3.06 -12.48 19.72
CA HIS A 475 2.91 -11.23 20.48
C HIS A 475 3.53 -10.08 19.71
N GLY A 476 2.94 -8.89 19.79
CA GLY A 476 3.41 -7.75 18.98
C GLY A 476 2.85 -7.69 17.55
N SER A 477 2.19 -8.75 17.06
CA SER A 477 1.54 -8.76 15.73
C SER A 477 0.48 -7.68 15.63
N ALA A 478 0.41 -6.98 14.49
CA ALA A 478 -0.63 -5.97 14.21
C ALA A 478 -1.88 -6.58 13.57
N VAL A 479 -1.75 -7.76 12.97
CA VAL A 479 -2.85 -8.45 12.29
C VAL A 479 -2.79 -9.95 12.54
N CYS A 480 -3.89 -10.50 13.03
CA CYS A 480 -4.02 -11.93 13.33
C CYS A 480 -5.22 -12.50 12.59
N LYS A 481 -5.00 -13.59 11.86
CA LYS A 481 -6.06 -14.37 11.22
C LYS A 481 -6.37 -15.57 12.11
N THR A 482 -7.64 -15.82 12.37
CA THR A 482 -8.11 -17.00 13.11
C THR A 482 -9.42 -17.51 12.50
N SER A 483 -9.85 -18.69 12.89
CA SER A 483 -11.17 -19.26 12.57
C SER A 483 -11.79 -19.82 13.84
N LEU A 484 -13.13 -19.87 13.89
CA LEU A 484 -13.85 -20.49 15.01
C LEU A 484 -14.13 -21.96 14.70
N SER A 485 -13.76 -22.83 15.63
CA SER A 485 -14.13 -24.25 15.65
C SER A 485 -15.63 -24.42 15.97
N SER A 486 -16.14 -25.66 15.83
CA SER A 486 -17.51 -26.02 16.23
C SER A 486 -17.81 -25.75 17.70
N ASP A 487 -16.78 -25.77 18.55
CA ASP A 487 -16.87 -25.58 19.99
C ASP A 487 -16.63 -24.11 20.43
N ASN A 488 -16.68 -23.15 19.49
CA ASN A 488 -16.39 -21.72 19.71
C ASN A 488 -14.96 -21.42 20.22
N GLU A 489 -14.02 -22.34 20.01
CA GLU A 489 -12.60 -22.09 20.23
C GLU A 489 -11.94 -21.51 18.98
N TYR A 490 -10.98 -20.61 19.19
CA TYR A 490 -10.14 -20.10 18.12
C TYR A 490 -9.17 -21.18 17.66
N VAL A 491 -9.01 -21.29 16.35
CA VAL A 491 -8.10 -22.23 15.69
C VAL A 491 -7.46 -21.59 14.45
N ASN A 492 -6.35 -22.17 13.98
CA ASN A 492 -5.63 -21.72 12.78
C ASN A 492 -5.14 -20.27 12.87
N GLU A 493 -4.64 -19.89 14.05
CA GLU A 493 -4.04 -18.60 14.34
C GLU A 493 -2.81 -18.38 13.46
N THR A 494 -2.80 -17.30 12.69
CA THR A 494 -1.69 -16.95 11.81
C THR A 494 -1.42 -15.45 11.95
N SER A 495 -0.19 -15.10 12.30
CA SER A 495 0.25 -13.70 12.30
C SER A 495 0.41 -13.24 10.85
N LEU A 496 -0.20 -12.12 10.48
CA LEU A 496 -0.12 -11.55 9.13
C LEU A 496 0.84 -10.36 9.03
N GLY A 497 1.59 -10.07 10.10
CA GLY A 497 2.68 -9.11 10.11
C GLY A 497 2.74 -8.21 11.34
N PHE A 498 3.86 -7.52 11.48
CA PHE A 498 4.22 -6.62 12.57
C PHE A 498 4.22 -5.15 12.12
N PRO A 499 3.88 -4.21 13.02
CA PRO A 499 3.87 -2.78 12.70
C PRO A 499 5.29 -2.21 12.80
N LYS A 500 6.06 -2.31 11.71
CA LYS A 500 7.45 -1.83 11.64
C LYS A 500 7.60 -0.51 10.86
N GLU A 501 6.65 -0.19 9.99
CA GLU A 501 6.72 0.94 9.04
C GLU A 501 5.61 1.96 9.25
N SER A 502 5.95 3.23 9.09
CA SER A 502 4.99 4.34 9.04
C SER A 502 4.18 4.32 7.73
N PRO A 503 2.96 4.88 7.71
CA PRO A 503 2.20 4.99 6.47
C PRO A 503 2.93 5.88 5.48
N VAL A 504 2.84 5.55 4.19
CA VAL A 504 3.46 6.31 3.11
C VAL A 504 2.43 6.62 2.03
N LEU A 505 2.64 7.69 1.27
CA LEU A 505 1.88 7.92 0.06
C LEU A 505 2.44 7.04 -1.06
N ASN A 506 1.56 6.27 -1.69
CA ASN A 506 1.90 5.54 -2.90
C ASN A 506 1.90 6.49 -4.10
N LYS A 507 2.25 5.96 -5.27
CA LYS A 507 2.38 6.73 -6.52
C LYS A 507 1.05 7.31 -7.03
N ASN A 508 -0.07 6.77 -6.57
CA ASN A 508 -1.42 7.22 -6.90
C ASN A 508 -1.91 8.29 -5.89
N HIS A 509 -1.03 8.79 -5.01
CA HIS A 509 -1.37 9.66 -3.88
C HIS A 509 -2.35 9.03 -2.89
N GLU A 510 -2.44 7.70 -2.87
CA GLU A 510 -3.21 6.98 -1.85
C GLU A 510 -2.29 6.65 -0.68
N THR A 511 -2.77 6.85 0.53
CA THR A 511 -2.03 6.43 1.72
C THR A 511 -2.04 4.91 1.81
N VAL A 512 -0.87 4.32 2.03
CA VAL A 512 -0.70 2.88 2.23
C VAL A 512 0.08 2.59 3.51
N LEU A 513 -0.28 1.50 4.18
CA LEU A 513 0.42 1.00 5.35
C LEU A 513 0.72 -0.48 5.17
N ARG A 514 1.93 -0.90 5.52
CA ARG A 514 2.40 -2.27 5.34
C ARG A 514 2.85 -2.89 6.64
N TYR A 515 2.47 -4.14 6.84
CA TYR A 515 2.96 -5.01 7.89
C TYR A 515 3.70 -6.20 7.32
N VAL A 516 4.80 -6.55 7.96
CA VAL A 516 5.79 -7.51 7.45
C VAL A 516 6.12 -8.56 8.48
N ASP A 517 6.84 -9.60 8.06
CA ASP A 517 7.42 -10.61 8.94
C ASP A 517 6.40 -11.41 9.74
N GLY A 518 5.23 -11.68 9.16
CA GLY A 518 4.23 -12.56 9.76
C GLY A 518 4.68 -14.04 9.83
N SER A 519 3.72 -14.94 10.00
CA SER A 519 3.97 -16.38 10.00
C SER A 519 4.51 -16.87 8.65
N PRO A 520 5.19 -18.05 8.60
CA PRO A 520 5.63 -18.64 7.35
C PRO A 520 4.47 -18.85 6.37
N CYS A 521 4.72 -18.54 5.10
CA CYS A 521 3.71 -18.61 4.07
C CYS A 521 3.36 -20.07 3.73
N PRO A 522 2.06 -20.44 3.65
CA PRO A 522 1.65 -21.83 3.36
C PRO A 522 2.16 -22.35 2.02
N GLU A 523 2.21 -21.50 0.99
CA GLU A 523 2.65 -21.88 -0.36
C GLU A 523 4.17 -21.97 -0.48
N ASN A 524 4.90 -21.19 0.31
CA ASN A 524 6.36 -21.16 0.31
C ASN A 524 6.89 -20.88 1.72
N PRO A 525 7.30 -21.91 2.47
CA PRO A 525 7.80 -21.76 3.83
C PRO A 525 9.03 -20.85 3.97
N LYS A 526 9.72 -20.51 2.87
CA LYS A 526 10.86 -19.58 2.86
C LYS A 526 10.44 -18.10 2.81
N LYS A 527 9.15 -17.81 2.63
CA LYS A 527 8.60 -16.46 2.59
C LYS A 527 7.72 -16.22 3.80
N LEU A 528 7.75 -15.02 4.34
CA LEU A 528 6.89 -14.61 5.45
C LEU A 528 5.64 -13.90 4.92
N ILE A 529 4.53 -14.06 5.63
CA ILE A 529 3.27 -13.39 5.29
C ILE A 529 3.40 -11.89 5.57
N SER A 530 2.78 -11.09 4.72
CA SER A 530 2.65 -9.64 4.90
C SER A 530 1.20 -9.19 4.72
N SER A 531 0.90 -7.98 5.18
CA SER A 531 -0.40 -7.32 5.00
C SER A 531 -0.23 -5.91 4.47
N ASN A 532 -1.01 -5.56 3.45
CA ASN A 532 -1.05 -4.22 2.87
C ASN A 532 -2.43 -3.60 3.11
N PHE A 533 -2.45 -2.38 3.63
CA PHE A 533 -3.64 -1.56 3.82
C PHE A 533 -3.58 -0.38 2.86
N THR A 534 -4.62 -0.20 2.06
CA THR A 534 -4.82 1.00 1.23
C THR A 534 -5.93 1.85 1.83
N PHE A 535 -5.73 3.17 1.89
CA PHE A 535 -6.68 4.10 2.50
C PHE A 535 -7.24 5.07 1.46
N PRO A 536 -8.18 4.63 0.59
CA PRO A 536 -8.81 5.51 -0.38
C PRO A 536 -9.67 6.58 0.31
N CYS A 537 -9.62 7.80 -0.22
CA CYS A 537 -10.47 8.90 0.22
C CYS A 537 -11.95 8.56 0.00
N TYR A 538 -12.78 8.77 1.02
CA TYR A 538 -14.22 8.56 0.92
C TYR A 538 -15.03 9.54 1.77
N ASN A 539 -16.09 10.08 1.17
CA ASN A 539 -16.90 11.19 1.70
C ASN A 539 -17.80 10.81 2.89
N ASN A 540 -17.86 9.55 3.31
CA ASN A 540 -18.76 9.12 4.39
C ASN A 540 -18.23 7.89 5.14
N ASP A 541 -17.06 8.01 5.78
CA ASP A 541 -16.80 7.47 7.13
C ASP A 541 -15.33 7.57 7.56
N LYS A 542 -15.07 7.42 8.87
CA LYS A 542 -13.91 6.66 9.36
C LYS A 542 -14.25 5.20 9.13
N GLY A 543 -13.89 4.66 7.96
CA GLY A 543 -14.40 3.35 7.53
C GLY A 543 -14.02 2.21 8.46
N PHE A 544 -14.38 1.01 8.02
CA PHE A 544 -13.90 -0.24 8.61
C PHE A 544 -12.97 -0.90 7.58
N PRO A 545 -11.88 -1.56 8.00
CA PRO A 545 -11.05 -2.29 7.05
C PRO A 545 -11.86 -3.41 6.39
N GLU A 546 -11.73 -3.54 5.08
CA GLU A 546 -12.34 -4.60 4.28
C GLU A 546 -11.24 -5.50 3.73
N PHE A 547 -11.38 -6.81 3.90
CA PHE A 547 -10.51 -7.77 3.23
C PHE A 547 -10.88 -7.83 1.74
N LYS A 548 -9.90 -7.64 0.86
CA LYS A 548 -10.10 -7.69 -0.59
C LYS A 548 -9.66 -9.02 -1.17
N LYS A 549 -8.38 -9.35 -1.01
CA LYS A 549 -7.80 -10.57 -1.56
C LYS A 549 -6.51 -10.96 -0.86
N TYR A 550 -6.11 -12.21 -1.08
CA TYR A 550 -4.81 -12.74 -0.72
C TYR A 550 -4.08 -13.13 -2.01
N GLU A 551 -2.87 -12.62 -2.19
CA GLU A 551 -2.05 -12.88 -3.38
C GLU A 551 -0.57 -12.82 -3.00
N ASP A 552 0.22 -13.80 -3.47
CA ASP A 552 1.68 -13.83 -3.28
C ASP A 552 2.11 -13.60 -1.81
N CYS A 553 1.57 -14.40 -0.88
CA CYS A 553 1.82 -14.30 0.57
C CYS A 553 1.49 -12.92 1.18
N THR A 554 0.64 -12.14 0.52
CA THR A 554 0.26 -10.78 0.95
C THR A 554 -1.25 -10.69 1.08
N TYR A 555 -1.74 -10.33 2.27
CA TYR A 555 -3.14 -10.03 2.50
C TYR A 555 -3.39 -8.55 2.19
N ILE A 556 -4.40 -8.27 1.35
CA ILE A 556 -4.71 -6.91 0.91
C ILE A 556 -6.04 -6.49 1.55
N PHE A 557 -5.97 -5.40 2.29
CA PHE A 557 -7.09 -4.73 2.94
C PHE A 557 -7.26 -3.33 2.34
N GLU A 558 -8.51 -2.90 2.23
CA GLU A 558 -8.86 -1.53 1.85
C GLU A 558 -9.64 -0.89 2.99
N TRP A 559 -9.34 0.37 3.27
CA TRP A 559 -9.96 1.10 4.36
C TRP A 559 -10.35 2.49 3.88
N LYS A 560 -11.56 2.61 3.37
CA LYS A 560 -12.14 3.88 2.95
C LYS A 560 -12.21 4.85 4.12
N THR A 561 -11.59 6.02 4.01
CA THR A 561 -11.64 7.01 5.09
C THR A 561 -11.59 8.43 4.59
N SER A 562 -12.26 9.35 5.29
CA SER A 562 -12.13 10.78 5.03
C SER A 562 -10.76 11.35 5.39
N ILE A 563 -9.99 10.68 6.25
CA ILE A 563 -8.66 11.15 6.71
C ILE A 563 -7.71 11.36 5.53
N THR A 564 -7.81 10.53 4.48
CA THR A 564 -6.92 10.60 3.31
C THR A 564 -7.43 11.53 2.21
N CYS A 565 -8.52 12.26 2.42
CA CYS A 565 -9.06 13.23 1.47
C CYS A 565 -8.29 14.56 1.42
N GLY A 566 -7.30 14.75 2.29
CA GLY A 566 -6.50 15.98 2.35
C GLY A 566 -7.32 17.19 2.82
N ALA A 567 -6.98 18.36 2.29
CA ALA A 567 -7.65 19.62 2.62
C ALA A 567 -8.73 19.98 1.59
N THR A 568 -9.96 20.24 2.05
CA THR A 568 -11.09 20.65 1.21
C THR A 568 -11.60 22.03 1.62
N MET A 569 -12.20 22.74 0.64
CA MET A 569 -12.88 24.00 0.89
C MET A 569 -14.29 23.75 1.40
N GLY A 570 -14.61 24.40 2.51
CA GLY A 570 -15.93 24.42 3.12
C GLY A 570 -16.68 25.73 2.87
N ASN A 571 -17.97 25.68 3.18
CA ASN A 571 -18.88 26.82 3.15
C ASN A 571 -19.22 27.27 4.57
N TRP A 572 -19.44 28.57 4.71
CA TRP A 572 -19.90 29.21 5.94
C TRP A 572 -21.33 29.71 5.77
N THR A 573 -22.23 29.22 6.61
CA THR A 573 -23.60 29.72 6.74
C THR A 573 -23.70 30.52 8.04
N SER A 574 -23.97 31.82 7.90
CA SER A 574 -24.15 32.72 9.04
C SER A 574 -25.28 32.24 9.98
N PRO A 575 -25.11 32.33 11.31
CA PRO A 575 -24.02 32.99 12.03
C PRO A 575 -22.84 32.09 12.42
N CYS A 576 -22.98 30.75 12.40
CA CYS A 576 -21.91 29.86 12.85
C CYS A 576 -22.04 28.39 12.43
N ILE A 577 -22.49 28.16 11.20
CA ILE A 577 -22.61 26.82 10.65
C ILE A 577 -21.56 26.65 9.56
N ILE A 578 -20.75 25.61 9.67
CA ILE A 578 -19.77 25.21 8.66
C ILE A 578 -20.16 23.87 8.05
N LYS A 579 -19.89 23.69 6.78
CA LYS A 579 -20.14 22.45 6.05
C LYS A 579 -19.18 22.35 4.88
N ASP A 580 -18.76 21.16 4.50
CA ASP A 580 -18.11 20.93 3.20
C ASP A 580 -18.86 19.86 2.39
N GLN A 581 -18.25 19.42 1.28
CA GLN A 581 -18.83 18.39 0.42
C GLN A 581 -18.64 16.96 0.95
N LEU A 582 -17.71 16.76 1.90
CA LEU A 582 -17.39 15.47 2.52
C LEU A 582 -18.15 15.24 3.83
N LEU A 583 -18.81 16.26 4.38
CA LEU A 583 -19.63 16.17 5.58
C LEU A 583 -21.08 15.85 5.22
N SER A 584 -21.59 14.74 5.76
CA SER A 584 -23.00 14.36 5.67
C SER A 584 -23.92 15.34 6.42
N HIS A 585 -23.42 15.97 7.49
CA HIS A 585 -24.16 16.88 8.35
C HIS A 585 -23.53 18.27 8.43
N GLU A 586 -24.35 19.25 8.86
CA GLU A 586 -23.89 20.61 9.13
C GLU A 586 -23.29 20.73 10.52
N CYS A 587 -22.26 21.56 10.64
CA CYS A 587 -21.51 21.69 11.85
C CYS A 587 -21.67 23.02 12.53
N ASN A 588 -22.23 22.98 13.74
CA ASN A 588 -22.64 24.18 14.46
C ASN A 588 -21.60 24.58 15.51
N LEU A 589 -20.91 25.68 15.25
CA LEU A 589 -19.90 26.26 16.14
C LEU A 589 -20.48 27.18 17.23
N SER A 590 -21.81 27.34 17.30
CA SER A 590 -22.46 28.31 18.22
C SER A 590 -22.14 28.07 19.69
N LEU A 591 -21.75 26.85 20.08
CA LEU A 591 -21.29 26.55 21.44
C LEU A 591 -20.04 27.36 21.83
N LEU A 592 -19.18 27.71 20.88
CA LEU A 592 -18.02 28.58 21.12
C LEU A 592 -18.42 30.00 21.52
N HIS A 593 -19.66 30.43 21.23
CA HIS A 593 -20.15 31.79 21.48
C HIS A 593 -21.20 31.88 22.60
N LYS A 594 -21.77 30.74 23.00
CA LYS A 594 -22.90 30.71 23.95
C LYS A 594 -22.54 31.21 25.35
N ASN A 595 -21.33 30.90 25.83
CA ASN A 595 -20.89 31.23 27.19
C ASN A 595 -20.01 32.48 27.23
N GLU A 596 -19.17 32.68 26.23
CA GLU A 596 -18.24 33.79 26.13
C GLU A 596 -18.24 34.32 24.69
N LYS A 597 -18.55 35.61 24.53
CA LYS A 597 -18.76 36.20 23.20
C LYS A 597 -17.46 36.58 22.50
N ILE A 598 -16.43 36.92 23.28
CA ILE A 598 -15.14 37.43 22.84
C ILE A 598 -14.06 36.79 23.72
N TYR A 599 -13.07 36.16 23.10
CA TYR A 599 -11.93 35.57 23.79
C TYR A 599 -10.71 36.47 23.66
N TYR A 600 -10.00 36.68 24.77
CA TYR A 600 -8.79 37.51 24.80
C TYR A 600 -7.53 36.66 24.85
N VAL A 601 -6.60 36.90 23.93
CA VAL A 601 -5.32 36.20 23.84
C VAL A 601 -4.18 37.20 23.94
N LYS A 602 -3.25 36.99 24.86
CA LYS A 602 -2.06 37.85 25.02
C LYS A 602 -0.82 37.17 24.48
N ASN A 603 -0.02 37.91 23.71
CA ASN A 603 1.32 37.46 23.32
C ASN A 603 2.33 37.64 24.48
N LYS A 604 3.55 37.14 24.31
CA LYS A 604 4.63 37.24 25.31
C LYS A 604 5.06 38.69 25.62
N GLN A 605 4.73 39.64 24.74
CA GLN A 605 5.04 41.06 24.87
C GLN A 605 3.87 41.87 25.47
N GLY A 606 2.78 41.20 25.88
CA GLY A 606 1.61 41.84 26.49
C GLY A 606 0.61 42.45 25.48
N LYS A 607 0.81 42.24 24.17
CA LYS A 607 -0.15 42.62 23.13
C LYS A 607 -1.36 41.71 23.16
N GLU A 608 -2.54 42.30 23.26
CA GLU A 608 -3.81 41.59 23.42
C GLU A 608 -4.61 41.56 22.11
N TYR A 609 -5.15 40.38 21.81
CA TYR A 609 -6.01 40.09 20.68
C TYR A 609 -7.39 39.67 21.19
N SER A 610 -8.45 40.18 20.56
CA SER A 610 -9.83 39.77 20.81
C SER A 610 -10.37 38.95 19.63
N ILE A 611 -10.91 37.76 19.90
CA ILE A 611 -11.38 36.81 18.89
C ILE A 611 -12.88 36.54 19.09
N SER A 612 -13.68 36.72 18.03
CA SER A 612 -15.11 36.40 17.99
C SER A 612 -15.50 35.71 16.67
N ILE A 613 -15.86 34.42 16.76
CA ILE A 613 -16.06 33.55 15.58
C ILE A 613 -17.53 33.45 15.16
N CYS A 614 -18.47 33.55 16.11
CA CYS A 614 -19.93 33.50 15.85
C CYS A 614 -20.68 34.76 16.29
N GLY A 615 -19.95 35.76 16.80
CA GLY A 615 -20.52 36.94 17.44
C GLY A 615 -20.57 38.16 16.53
N GLU A 616 -21.04 39.27 17.11
CA GLU A 616 -20.96 40.56 16.45
C GLU A 616 -19.49 40.91 16.15
N LYS A 617 -19.22 41.17 14.88
CA LYS A 617 -17.91 41.58 14.39
C LYS A 617 -17.47 42.85 15.10
N SER A 618 -16.26 42.85 15.65
CA SER A 618 -15.66 43.99 16.36
C SER A 618 -14.60 44.66 15.47
N CYS A 619 -14.31 45.95 15.68
CA CYS A 619 -13.28 46.72 14.98
C CYS A 619 -13.32 46.62 13.43
N ASN A 620 -14.11 47.50 12.78
CA ASN A 620 -14.30 47.54 11.32
C ASN A 620 -14.81 46.21 10.72
N GLY A 621 -15.68 45.49 11.44
CA GLY A 621 -16.30 44.28 10.91
C GLY A 621 -15.37 43.05 10.86
N SER A 622 -14.30 43.01 11.66
CA SER A 622 -13.38 41.87 11.74
C SER A 622 -13.75 40.90 12.87
N SER A 623 -13.40 39.62 12.71
CA SER A 623 -13.58 38.59 13.76
C SER A 623 -12.42 38.55 14.74
N VAL A 624 -11.22 38.94 14.30
CA VAL A 624 -10.02 39.05 15.13
C VAL A 624 -9.58 40.51 15.14
N CYS A 625 -9.33 41.05 16.33
CA CYS A 625 -8.93 42.45 16.50
C CYS A 625 -7.76 42.58 17.46
N GLN A 626 -6.96 43.63 17.25
CA GLN A 626 -5.93 44.08 18.17
C GLN A 626 -6.08 45.59 18.35
N GLY A 627 -6.73 46.02 19.44
CA GLY A 627 -7.18 47.40 19.58
C GLY A 627 -8.07 47.80 18.40
N ASN A 628 -7.76 48.92 17.72
CA ASN A 628 -8.51 49.38 16.54
C ASN A 628 -8.15 48.68 15.22
N ASN A 629 -7.11 47.84 15.20
CA ASN A 629 -6.70 47.13 13.99
C ASN A 629 -7.52 45.85 13.83
N GLY A 630 -8.31 45.77 12.76
CA GLY A 630 -9.05 44.56 12.38
C GLY A 630 -8.21 43.62 11.52
N TYR A 631 -8.16 42.33 11.86
CA TYR A 631 -7.37 41.29 11.17
C TYR A 631 -8.15 40.52 10.10
N GLY A 632 -9.24 41.12 9.60
CA GLY A 632 -9.96 40.65 8.43
C GLY A 632 -11.33 40.06 8.73
N SER A 633 -12.10 39.90 7.64
CA SER A 633 -13.35 39.15 7.60
C SER A 633 -13.09 37.73 7.08
N LEU A 634 -13.96 36.79 7.47
CA LEU A 634 -13.85 35.39 7.06
C LEU A 634 -13.88 35.30 5.53
N THR A 635 -12.87 34.65 4.95
CA THR A 635 -12.78 34.42 3.51
C THR A 635 -12.80 32.95 3.14
N ASN A 636 -12.10 32.10 3.89
CA ASN A 636 -12.09 30.65 3.62
C ASN A 636 -12.39 29.86 4.88
N VAL A 637 -13.16 28.78 4.72
CA VAL A 637 -13.28 27.69 5.67
C VAL A 637 -12.57 26.50 5.05
N ILE A 638 -11.56 25.94 5.71
CA ILE A 638 -10.78 24.82 5.19
C ILE A 638 -10.91 23.65 6.16
N PHE A 639 -11.33 22.50 5.66
CA PHE A 639 -11.35 21.25 6.40
C PHE A 639 -10.10 20.45 6.01
N ASP A 640 -9.12 20.35 6.90
CA ASP A 640 -7.90 19.58 6.73
C ASP A 640 -8.09 18.21 7.42
N TYR A 641 -8.63 17.23 6.67
CA TYR A 641 -8.96 15.92 7.21
C TYR A 641 -7.72 15.09 7.55
N GLY A 642 -6.66 15.24 6.76
CA GLY A 642 -5.37 14.56 6.98
C GLY A 642 -4.78 14.89 8.34
N ARG A 643 -4.87 16.15 8.77
CA ARG A 643 -4.38 16.60 10.08
C ARG A 643 -5.45 16.68 11.16
N ASN A 644 -6.70 16.40 10.81
CA ASN A 644 -7.86 16.57 11.67
C ASN A 644 -7.96 18.01 12.23
N VAL A 645 -7.86 19.02 11.35
CA VAL A 645 -7.89 20.45 11.69
C VAL A 645 -8.94 21.19 10.86
N ILE A 646 -9.71 22.09 11.47
CA ILE A 646 -10.57 23.03 10.74
C ILE A 646 -9.96 24.42 10.82
N LYS A 647 -9.71 25.07 9.68
CA LYS A 647 -9.09 26.40 9.62
C LYS A 647 -10.10 27.43 9.16
N LEU A 648 -10.23 28.51 9.91
CA LEU A 648 -10.94 29.72 9.49
C LEU A 648 -9.92 30.78 9.12
N GLN A 649 -9.90 31.17 7.84
CA GLN A 649 -9.00 32.21 7.34
C GLN A 649 -9.74 33.52 7.17
N TYR A 650 -9.13 34.58 7.70
CA TYR A 650 -9.64 35.93 7.69
C TYR A 650 -8.68 36.84 6.92
N SER A 651 -9.20 37.58 5.95
CA SER A 651 -8.41 38.51 5.14
C SER A 651 -9.16 39.82 4.90
N ASN A 652 -8.54 40.76 4.17
CA ASN A 652 -9.05 42.11 3.96
C ASN A 652 -9.24 42.89 5.27
N GLY A 653 -8.27 42.78 6.18
CA GLY A 653 -8.24 43.57 7.40
C GLY A 653 -7.88 45.05 7.20
N SER A 654 -7.56 45.72 8.28
CA SER A 654 -7.05 47.10 8.27
C SER A 654 -5.72 47.17 7.53
N LYS A 655 -5.36 48.34 7.01
CA LYS A 655 -4.08 48.52 6.30
C LYS A 655 -2.91 48.21 7.23
N CYS A 656 -1.98 47.40 6.74
CA CYS A 656 -0.77 47.02 7.45
C CYS A 656 0.47 47.41 6.62
N GLY A 657 1.35 48.24 7.19
CA GLY A 657 2.57 48.68 6.51
C GLY A 657 2.34 49.60 5.29
N ASN A 658 3.28 49.60 4.33
CA ASN A 658 3.27 50.52 3.19
C ASN A 658 2.43 49.99 1.99
N LYS A 659 1.32 50.70 1.79
CA LYS A 659 0.49 50.91 0.58
C LYS A 659 -0.20 49.78 -0.19
N ASN A 660 -0.06 48.48 0.12
CA ASN A 660 -1.02 47.47 -0.41
C ASN A 660 -1.31 46.25 0.48
N ASN A 661 -0.70 46.13 1.67
CA ASN A 661 -0.95 44.97 2.53
C ASN A 661 -2.07 45.27 3.55
N SER A 662 -2.86 44.25 3.86
CA SER A 662 -3.89 44.29 4.91
C SER A 662 -3.57 43.24 5.97
N TYR A 663 -4.05 43.44 7.21
CA TYR A 663 -3.92 42.44 8.25
C TYR A 663 -4.72 41.18 7.89
N THR A 664 -4.13 40.01 8.17
CA THR A 664 -4.76 38.70 7.99
C THR A 664 -4.69 37.88 9.26
N SER A 665 -5.62 36.97 9.46
CA SER A 665 -5.56 36.03 10.58
C SER A 665 -6.08 34.65 10.22
N GLU A 666 -5.63 33.65 10.97
CA GLU A 666 -6.10 32.28 10.86
C GLU A 666 -6.41 31.73 12.25
N VAL A 667 -7.53 31.02 12.38
CA VAL A 667 -7.85 30.27 13.60
C VAL A 667 -7.98 28.80 13.25
N ARG A 668 -7.15 27.96 13.89
CA ARG A 668 -7.09 26.50 13.72
C ARG A 668 -7.82 25.83 14.87
N PHE A 669 -8.91 25.15 14.57
CA PHE A 669 -9.60 24.29 15.52
C PHE A 669 -9.05 22.88 15.47
N ILE A 670 -8.67 22.38 16.64
CA ILE A 670 -8.12 21.04 16.82
C ILE A 670 -9.05 20.30 17.79
N CYS A 671 -9.58 19.16 17.36
CA CYS A 671 -10.46 18.36 18.23
C CYS A 671 -9.71 17.86 19.47
N ASN A 672 -10.28 18.14 20.64
CA ASN A 672 -9.86 17.54 21.91
C ASN A 672 -11.10 17.33 22.80
N GLU A 673 -11.53 16.07 22.94
CA GLU A 673 -12.73 15.71 23.71
C GLU A 673 -12.60 16.02 25.21
N SER A 674 -11.38 16.07 25.76
CA SER A 674 -11.12 16.22 27.20
C SER A 674 -11.06 17.68 27.68
N ILE A 675 -10.95 18.66 26.78
CA ILE A 675 -10.74 20.08 27.13
C ILE A 675 -12.06 20.88 27.23
N GLY A 676 -13.18 20.35 26.72
CA GLY A 676 -14.42 21.10 26.60
C GLY A 676 -14.32 22.20 25.54
N ILE A 677 -14.87 23.40 25.79
CA ILE A 677 -14.83 24.53 24.84
C ILE A 677 -13.40 24.98 24.56
N GLY A 678 -12.53 24.94 25.58
CA GLY A 678 -11.15 25.41 25.51
C GLY A 678 -11.03 26.92 25.31
N THR A 679 -9.80 27.40 25.13
CA THR A 679 -9.50 28.81 24.83
C THR A 679 -8.46 28.90 23.71
N PRO A 680 -8.53 29.92 22.85
CA PRO A 680 -7.56 30.11 21.79
C PRO A 680 -6.19 30.52 22.34
N LYS A 681 -5.13 30.06 21.70
CA LYS A 681 -3.74 30.42 21.98
C LYS A 681 -3.08 30.95 20.72
N LEU A 682 -2.18 31.91 20.88
CA LEU A 682 -1.40 32.44 19.77
C LEU A 682 -0.32 31.42 19.39
N LEU A 683 -0.41 30.89 18.16
CA LEU A 683 0.56 29.96 17.61
C LEU A 683 1.74 30.72 16.99
N TRP A 684 1.43 31.75 16.20
CA TRP A 684 2.44 32.54 15.50
C TRP A 684 1.94 33.96 15.20
N GLU A 685 2.86 34.92 15.16
CA GLU A 685 2.56 36.29 14.73
C GLU A 685 3.70 36.87 13.89
N SER A 686 3.34 37.76 12.97
CA SER A 686 4.25 38.63 12.23
C SER A 686 3.77 40.08 12.27
N SER A 687 4.40 40.96 11.51
CA SER A 687 4.02 42.37 11.42
C SER A 687 2.59 42.59 10.93
N CYS A 688 2.04 41.68 10.09
CA CYS A 688 0.73 41.84 9.47
C CYS A 688 -0.19 40.61 9.58
N SER A 689 0.26 39.53 10.20
CA SER A 689 -0.52 38.29 10.26
C SER A 689 -0.46 37.65 11.63
N ALA A 690 -1.53 36.99 12.04
CA ALA A 690 -1.60 36.26 13.31
C ALA A 690 -2.31 34.92 13.14
N GLU A 691 -1.73 33.86 13.70
CA GLU A 691 -2.28 32.50 13.69
C GLU A 691 -2.59 32.05 15.11
N PHE A 692 -3.78 31.50 15.30
CA PHE A 692 -4.25 30.99 16.58
C PHE A 692 -4.57 29.51 16.48
N GLU A 693 -4.24 28.77 17.52
CA GLU A 693 -4.68 27.39 17.71
C GLU A 693 -5.75 27.35 18.82
N TRP A 694 -6.77 26.52 18.62
CA TRP A 694 -7.88 26.39 19.56
C TRP A 694 -8.25 24.91 19.70
N TYR A 695 -7.83 24.32 20.81
CA TYR A 695 -8.22 22.97 21.18
C TYR A 695 -9.64 23.00 21.76
N THR A 696 -10.57 22.28 21.14
CA THR A 696 -11.99 22.30 21.52
C THR A 696 -12.67 20.96 21.22
N ASN A 697 -13.67 20.59 22.02
CA ASN A 697 -14.52 19.44 21.75
C ASN A 697 -15.65 19.74 20.75
N VAL A 698 -15.95 21.03 20.50
CA VAL A 698 -17.07 21.46 19.66
C VAL A 698 -16.91 21.00 18.21
N THR A 699 -15.68 20.98 17.71
CA THR A 699 -15.37 20.57 16.33
C THR A 699 -15.11 19.08 16.17
N CYS A 700 -15.11 18.28 17.24
CA CYS A 700 -14.86 16.84 17.13
C CYS A 700 -15.92 16.14 16.28
N ASN A 701 -17.20 16.47 16.50
CA ASN A 701 -18.31 15.98 15.68
C ASN A 701 -18.31 16.58 14.26
N CYS A 702 -17.50 17.61 14.00
CA CYS A 702 -17.30 18.20 12.67
C CYS A 702 -16.21 17.54 11.87
N GLN A 703 -15.57 16.55 12.47
CA GLN A 703 -14.50 15.77 11.88
C GLN A 703 -14.82 14.26 11.91
N SER A 704 -16.03 13.91 12.36
CA SER A 704 -16.58 12.55 12.32
C SER A 704 -18.07 12.59 12.04
N SER A 705 -18.50 12.03 10.91
CA SER A 705 -19.89 11.60 10.73
C SER A 705 -20.21 10.56 11.82
N SER A 706 -21.35 10.74 12.48
CA SER A 706 -21.82 10.06 13.70
C SER A 706 -21.38 8.60 13.92
N GLN A 707 -20.85 8.31 15.11
CA GLN A 707 -21.01 6.99 15.73
C GLN A 707 -22.51 6.70 15.88
N GLN A 708 -23.03 5.70 15.16
CA GLN A 708 -24.22 5.00 15.62
C GLN A 708 -23.74 3.83 16.48
N SER A 709 -23.64 4.08 17.78
CA SER A 709 -23.54 3.03 18.78
C SER A 709 -24.74 2.11 18.64
N THR A 710 -24.55 0.93 18.06
CA THR A 710 -25.47 -0.21 18.18
C THR A 710 -25.37 -0.74 19.62
N ALA A 711 -25.98 0.00 20.55
CA ALA A 711 -26.35 -0.56 21.83
C ALA A 711 -27.43 -1.61 21.57
N PHE A 712 -27.10 -2.87 21.84
CA PHE A 712 -28.08 -3.94 21.98
C PHE A 712 -29.09 -3.55 23.06
N SER A 713 -30.35 -3.38 22.69
CA SER A 713 -31.47 -3.39 23.62
C SER A 713 -32.36 -4.58 23.30
N ASN A 714 -32.42 -5.51 24.25
CA ASN A 714 -33.40 -6.60 24.32
C ASN A 714 -34.82 -6.06 24.11
N VAL A 715 -35.57 -6.64 23.19
CA VAL A 715 -37.03 -6.52 23.16
C VAL A 715 -37.61 -7.93 23.06
N GLN A 716 -38.22 -8.30 24.18
CA GLN A 716 -39.10 -9.43 24.37
C GLN A 716 -40.46 -9.10 23.76
N ASP A 717 -41.12 -10.13 23.23
CA ASP A 717 -42.43 -10.19 22.56
C ASP A 717 -43.40 -9.01 22.75
N ASP A 718 -43.97 -8.55 21.64
CA ASP A 718 -45.42 -8.28 21.63
C ASP A 718 -46.05 -8.63 20.26
N VAL A 719 -47.13 -9.39 20.34
CA VAL A 719 -47.91 -9.96 19.26
C VAL A 719 -48.97 -8.96 18.81
N ARG A 720 -49.12 -8.72 17.50
CA ARG A 720 -50.44 -8.45 16.84
C ARG A 720 -50.35 -8.45 15.30
N ASP A 721 -50.97 -9.50 14.76
CA ASP A 721 -51.76 -9.60 13.52
C ASP A 721 -51.51 -8.67 12.32
N PHE A 722 -51.15 -9.27 11.19
CA PHE A 722 -51.67 -8.89 9.88
C PHE A 722 -52.11 -10.13 9.08
N SER A 723 -53.37 -10.12 8.64
CA SER A 723 -54.02 -11.13 7.80
C SER A 723 -53.57 -11.07 6.32
N PRO A 724 -53.85 -12.12 5.52
CA PRO A 724 -53.07 -12.49 4.35
C PRO A 724 -53.67 -12.02 3.02
N SER A 725 -52.82 -11.64 2.08
CA SER A 725 -53.10 -11.79 0.65
C SER A 725 -51.78 -11.92 -0.13
N HIS A 726 -51.83 -12.66 -1.24
CA HIS A 726 -50.73 -12.97 -2.17
C HIS A 726 -49.96 -14.29 -1.99
N THR A 727 -50.63 -15.37 -1.56
CA THR A 727 -50.11 -16.75 -1.70
C THR A 727 -50.26 -17.35 -3.11
N GLY A 728 -50.86 -16.64 -4.08
CA GLY A 728 -51.04 -17.14 -5.45
C GLY A 728 -49.90 -16.84 -6.44
N ALA A 729 -49.11 -15.80 -6.22
CA ALA A 729 -48.10 -15.34 -7.19
C ALA A 729 -46.71 -16.01 -7.00
N VAL A 730 -46.35 -16.32 -5.75
CA VAL A 730 -45.03 -16.90 -5.43
C VAL A 730 -44.96 -18.38 -5.79
N ALA A 731 -46.06 -19.13 -5.66
CA ALA A 731 -46.12 -20.54 -6.04
C ALA A 731 -45.96 -20.75 -7.57
N GLY A 732 -46.49 -19.83 -8.40
CA GLY A 732 -46.36 -19.89 -9.86
C GLY A 732 -44.93 -19.64 -10.35
N ILE A 733 -44.20 -18.74 -9.69
CA ILE A 733 -42.80 -18.43 -10.02
C ILE A 733 -41.90 -19.60 -9.61
N VAL A 734 -42.13 -20.20 -8.43
CA VAL A 734 -41.35 -21.35 -7.99
C VAL A 734 -41.59 -22.58 -8.89
N LEU A 735 -42.84 -22.85 -9.28
CA LEU A 735 -43.15 -23.97 -10.18
C LEU A 735 -42.60 -23.79 -11.60
N SER A 736 -42.58 -22.55 -12.12
CA SER A 736 -42.00 -22.27 -13.44
C SER A 736 -40.47 -22.39 -13.44
N VAL A 737 -39.79 -21.97 -12.37
CA VAL A 737 -38.34 -22.16 -12.21
C VAL A 737 -37.99 -23.65 -12.08
N ILE A 738 -38.77 -24.42 -11.30
CA ILE A 738 -38.56 -25.86 -11.17
C ILE A 738 -38.77 -26.58 -12.52
N ALA A 739 -39.79 -26.20 -13.30
CA ALA A 739 -40.04 -26.75 -14.62
C ALA A 739 -38.90 -26.42 -15.61
N LEU A 740 -38.35 -25.21 -15.56
CA LEU A 740 -37.21 -24.79 -16.39
C LEU A 740 -35.93 -25.56 -16.06
N VAL A 741 -35.64 -25.75 -14.77
CA VAL A 741 -34.48 -26.53 -14.33
C VAL A 741 -34.64 -28.00 -14.70
N ALA A 742 -35.83 -28.58 -14.53
CA ALA A 742 -36.12 -29.95 -14.95
C ALA A 742 -35.98 -30.12 -16.47
N ALA A 743 -36.44 -29.16 -17.27
CA ALA A 743 -36.26 -29.19 -18.73
C ALA A 743 -34.77 -29.09 -19.12
N LEU A 744 -34.01 -28.19 -18.49
CA LEU A 744 -32.57 -28.05 -18.76
C LEU A 744 -31.78 -29.30 -18.39
N LEU A 745 -32.13 -29.97 -17.28
CA LEU A 745 -31.54 -31.25 -16.89
C LEU A 745 -31.96 -32.38 -17.86
N TYR A 746 -33.21 -32.40 -18.31
CA TYR A 746 -33.69 -33.36 -19.31
C TYR A 746 -32.96 -33.22 -20.67
N PHE A 747 -32.63 -32.00 -21.08
CA PHE A 747 -31.89 -31.72 -22.32
C PHE A 747 -30.37 -31.80 -22.17
N ARG A 748 -29.83 -32.05 -20.98
CA ARG A 748 -28.39 -32.20 -20.73
C ARG A 748 -27.85 -33.58 -21.16
N ASP A 749 -28.72 -34.57 -21.33
CA ASP A 749 -28.36 -35.91 -21.81
C ASP A 749 -28.27 -35.94 -23.35
N PRO A 750 -27.08 -36.19 -23.94
CA PRO A 750 -26.87 -36.17 -25.39
C PRO A 750 -27.67 -37.25 -26.15
N ASN A 751 -28.09 -38.33 -25.49
CA ASN A 751 -28.83 -39.43 -26.13
C ASN A 751 -30.32 -39.12 -26.37
N LYS A 752 -30.90 -38.13 -25.69
CA LYS A 752 -32.32 -37.75 -25.83
C LYS A 752 -32.58 -36.63 -26.84
N ARG A 753 -31.53 -36.00 -27.38
CA ARG A 753 -31.62 -34.94 -28.40
C ARG A 753 -31.94 -35.45 -29.80
N ALA A 754 -31.89 -36.77 -30.04
CA ALA A 754 -32.11 -37.39 -31.34
C ALA A 754 -33.60 -37.46 -31.76
N CYS A 755 -34.55 -37.28 -30.83
CA CYS A 755 -35.99 -37.44 -31.13
C CYS A 755 -36.69 -36.14 -31.56
N LEU A 756 -36.11 -34.96 -31.26
CA LEU A 756 -36.78 -33.68 -31.53
C LEU A 756 -36.46 -33.07 -32.92
N ARG A 757 -35.52 -33.65 -33.67
CA ARG A 757 -35.17 -33.19 -35.04
C ARG A 757 -36.13 -33.66 -36.13
N SER A 758 -37.25 -34.30 -35.79
CA SER A 758 -38.21 -34.84 -36.78
C SER A 758 -39.52 -34.05 -36.95
N CYS A 759 -39.75 -32.94 -36.23
CA CYS A 759 -41.05 -32.25 -36.26
C CYS A 759 -41.05 -30.77 -36.66
N ILE A 760 -39.94 -30.17 -37.08
CA ILE A 760 -39.93 -28.75 -37.48
C ILE A 760 -39.06 -28.54 -38.73
N ASN A 761 -39.55 -29.03 -39.87
CA ASN A 761 -39.86 -28.22 -41.07
C ASN A 761 -39.84 -29.09 -42.35
N PRO A 762 -40.93 -29.06 -43.14
CA PRO A 762 -41.00 -29.66 -44.46
C PRO A 762 -40.54 -28.64 -45.51
N PHE A 763 -39.50 -28.93 -46.28
CA PHE A 763 -39.40 -28.65 -47.72
C PHE A 763 -38.01 -29.10 -48.21
N SER A 764 -38.04 -30.03 -49.15
CA SER A 764 -36.96 -30.66 -49.93
C SER A 764 -35.90 -29.68 -50.51
N SER A 765 -34.63 -30.05 -50.76
CA SER A 765 -34.16 -31.21 -51.54
C SER A 765 -32.68 -31.62 -51.29
N ARG A 766 -32.45 -32.94 -51.43
CA ARG A 766 -31.17 -33.72 -51.57
C ARG A 766 -30.28 -33.18 -52.73
N ARG A 767 -28.97 -33.41 -52.88
CA ARG A 767 -27.90 -34.38 -52.45
C ARG A 767 -26.56 -33.78 -53.00
N GLY A 768 -25.33 -34.05 -52.54
CA GLY A 768 -24.82 -34.93 -51.50
C GLY A 768 -23.27 -35.02 -51.46
N SER A 769 -22.82 -35.80 -50.46
CA SER A 769 -21.58 -36.61 -50.28
C SER A 769 -20.15 -36.00 -50.25
N GLY A 770 -19.42 -36.37 -49.19
CA GLY A 770 -17.95 -36.32 -49.09
C GLY A 770 -17.47 -36.45 -47.64
N ARG A 771 -16.98 -37.63 -47.24
CA ARG A 771 -16.63 -38.05 -45.87
C ARG A 771 -15.10 -38.06 -45.69
N VAL A 772 -14.55 -37.42 -44.66
CA VAL A 772 -13.20 -37.72 -44.11
C VAL A 772 -13.23 -37.56 -42.58
N GLN A 773 -12.54 -38.47 -41.89
CA GLN A 773 -12.52 -38.72 -40.45
C GLN A 773 -11.10 -38.51 -39.92
N TYR A 774 -10.94 -37.88 -38.76
CA TYR A 774 -9.71 -37.99 -37.95
C TYR A 774 -10.02 -38.02 -36.45
N CYS A 775 -9.32 -38.92 -35.75
CA CYS A 775 -9.35 -39.16 -34.32
C CYS A 775 -8.32 -38.28 -33.59
N ARG A 776 -8.61 -37.95 -32.32
CA ARG A 776 -7.78 -37.15 -31.42
C ARG A 776 -6.90 -38.09 -30.60
N VAL A 777 -5.58 -37.92 -30.67
CA VAL A 777 -4.59 -38.64 -29.86
C VAL A 777 -4.29 -37.83 -28.60
N ASN A 778 -4.22 -38.51 -27.47
CA ASN A 778 -3.78 -38.02 -26.17
C ASN A 778 -2.70 -38.99 -25.66
N THR A 779 -1.47 -38.51 -25.46
CA THR A 779 -0.58 -38.94 -24.37
C THR A 779 0.65 -38.05 -24.31
N THR A 780 1.08 -37.88 -23.07
CA THR A 780 2.30 -37.29 -22.50
C THR A 780 3.61 -37.92 -23.00
N GLU A 781 4.71 -37.19 -22.73
CA GLU A 781 6.15 -37.50 -22.90
C GLU A 781 6.82 -37.11 -24.23
N GLU A 782 7.31 -35.87 -24.18
CA GLU A 782 8.62 -35.36 -24.57
C GLU A 782 9.16 -35.37 -26.01
N ALA A 783 9.81 -34.24 -26.27
CA ALA A 783 10.37 -33.81 -27.52
C ALA A 783 11.77 -34.38 -27.74
N ARG A 784 12.08 -34.50 -29.04
CA ARG A 784 13.39 -34.59 -29.70
C ARG A 784 14.02 -35.98 -29.79
N LEU A 785 14.16 -36.42 -31.03
CA LEU A 785 15.45 -36.86 -31.58
C LEU A 785 15.52 -36.49 -33.07
N LEU A 786 16.43 -35.59 -33.42
CA LEU A 786 17.15 -35.56 -34.70
C LEU A 786 18.53 -34.98 -34.39
N LEU A 787 19.53 -35.84 -34.17
CA LEU A 787 20.65 -36.06 -35.10
C LEU A 787 21.70 -36.98 -34.48
N ASP A 788 21.97 -38.04 -35.23
CA ASP A 788 23.28 -38.68 -35.48
C ASP A 788 23.94 -39.69 -34.51
N VAL A 789 24.00 -40.93 -35.06
CA VAL A 789 25.19 -41.77 -35.31
C VAL A 789 25.52 -42.93 -34.35
N ASP A 790 25.34 -44.14 -34.94
CA ASP A 790 26.03 -45.43 -34.82
C ASP A 790 25.97 -46.32 -33.55
N PRO A 791 26.09 -47.66 -33.73
CA PRO A 791 25.53 -48.68 -32.86
C PRO A 791 26.63 -49.42 -32.09
N THR A 792 26.24 -50.19 -31.06
CA THR A 792 26.71 -51.59 -30.84
C THR A 792 26.20 -52.14 -29.51
N GLN A 793 25.81 -53.42 -29.57
CA GLN A 793 25.75 -54.44 -28.50
C GLN A 793 24.77 -54.20 -27.32
N CYS A 794 23.63 -54.90 -27.29
CA CYS A 794 23.42 -56.33 -26.97
C CYS A 794 23.19 -56.59 -25.46
N GLN A 795 21.95 -57.03 -25.18
CA GLN A 795 21.55 -58.12 -24.27
C GLN A 795 21.66 -57.89 -22.75
N THR A 796 20.79 -58.42 -21.89
CA THR A 796 19.63 -59.35 -22.01
C THR A 796 18.82 -59.29 -20.72
N ASP A 797 17.58 -59.73 -20.84
CA ASP A 797 16.55 -59.97 -19.81
C ASP A 797 17.01 -60.77 -18.58
N SER A 798 16.35 -60.53 -17.45
CA SER A 798 15.88 -61.62 -16.58
C SER A 798 14.81 -61.13 -15.60
N ASP A 799 13.71 -61.86 -15.59
CA ASP A 799 12.63 -61.90 -14.61
C ASP A 799 13.15 -62.17 -13.19
N ASP A 800 12.43 -61.70 -12.16
CA ASP A 800 11.56 -62.55 -11.32
C ASP A 800 11.08 -61.83 -10.03
N ASP A 801 9.84 -62.16 -9.69
CA ASP A 801 9.11 -61.84 -8.46
C ASP A 801 9.85 -62.28 -7.18
N LEU A 802 9.60 -61.61 -6.04
CA LEU A 802 8.92 -62.20 -4.86
C LEU A 802 9.13 -61.42 -3.54
N LEU A 803 8.00 -61.36 -2.82
CA LEU A 803 7.81 -61.42 -1.35
C LEU A 803 7.59 -60.13 -0.54
N ASN A 804 6.32 -60.03 -0.13
CA ASN A 804 5.76 -59.43 1.08
C ASN A 804 6.61 -59.56 2.35
N ALA A 805 6.58 -58.50 3.16
CA ALA A 805 6.12 -58.51 4.56
C ALA A 805 5.62 -57.12 4.93
#